data_AF-A0A1Y5I6L8-F1
#
_entry.id   AF-A0A1Y5I6L8-F1
#
_cell.length_a   1.000
_cell.length_b   1.000
_cell.length_c   1.000
_cell.angle_alpha   90.00
_cell.angle_beta   90.00
_cell.angle_gamma   90.00
#
_symmetry.space_group_name_H-M   'P 1'
#
loop_
_entity.id
_entity.type
_entity.pdbx_description
1 polymer ?
#
loop_
_entity_poly.entity_id
_entity_poly.type
_entity_poly.pdbx_seq_one_letter_code
_entity_poly.pdbx_strand_id
1 'polypeptide(L)'
;MARRADVPSTSFSVRVGARARVRGSETVDSRARRRCASSTFRSSVPARASIEGKEGRRKGERYLRESAGVKPGTLGGGRESAGADGSAEASTRARSKPEVLAPAGGWPQLRAAIESGADCVYLGLDALNARARASNFTLEELSEVVKYTRSRGRKCYVTMNVLVFDEELKTAERLIRGVAKAGADAVIVQDVGVAKMIRELAPNLPIHGSTQMSVTSAEGARFAKELGCKRVVVGRELSVREIAAVKAGCPDVEVEAFVHGALCVSYSGQCFSSEAWGGRSANRGQCAQACRMPYGLVVDGDLREMGDVKYLLSPQDLMAVELVPELIDAGVGCFKIEGRLKGPEYVASTTRAYRRAVDAAWEATQRGCDVDPSELLTNEQRIELTQVFARGQDAEFDGLTPGFLEGPKHQRLVRGRAPRHRGVFLGEITRVIRNGRASGEVMIRVRDGVEMKRGDGVVIDRGAPQDKEEGGRVFEIFDSNRQLVGGKGEGVTDGEYTVAFGSNQIDFDRVEVGQLVWRTSDPTLEAKLAKMVPTEQVSREGFRDSVAIVVRGALNEQLVVQIIDEAGRTGEGRTFSALESSQNKALDEKSLRKAIGELGGTPLVTASVDVSALRGIVCDGDEAPIPGKGLYISPTEIKAARRDAVEALLRERRTGGPDRAEGLANDEVVDALVRNAWWGDGERKSQTSTTAATTKSVRNDEASISVLCRTRAQAEAAIEAAGFDEIVLDFLEVHGLAKAVKLVQDAGKTAVVATPRVLKPEEEQLWRFYLNLGADALLVRSAGLLRTLLDLRESGSEDVPSLRGDFSLNAANSIGADLFLRSGLDRLTPTHDLNAEQQRALAEALGPEGASKLEVIVHQHLPIFHTEHCVFCRFMSDGNSFKDCGHPCESKSLHLRDDRGADHLVLADMGCRNTVFNAQAQTGVDFLKMFLAAGITHFRVELVDEPAIVVRDILQVYADVASGKKPPSEAASWLSKLPDANGRAHGVSKGSLEVKTEISRGDLRPTAAASREATKKRASTASKPSPRRTR
;
A
#
# COMPACT_ATOMS: atom_id res chain seq x y z
N MET A 1 19.40 9.52 -54.87
CA MET A 1 19.37 9.77 -56.33
C MET A 1 18.61 8.61 -57.00
N ALA A 2 17.88 8.73 -58.10
CA ALA A 2 17.17 9.89 -58.67
C ALA A 2 16.24 9.45 -59.85
N ARG A 3 14.94 9.82 -59.82
CA ARG A 3 14.00 9.89 -60.99
C ARG A 3 13.62 8.52 -61.65
N ARG A 4 12.50 8.35 -62.39
CA ARG A 4 11.36 9.22 -62.79
C ARG A 4 10.14 8.36 -63.26
N ALA A 5 8.97 9.00 -63.40
CA ALA A 5 7.88 8.71 -64.37
C ALA A 5 7.02 7.43 -64.19
N ASP A 6 5.75 7.37 -64.60
CA ASP A 6 4.73 8.43 -64.86
C ASP A 6 3.29 7.83 -64.79
N VAL A 7 2.27 8.69 -64.90
CA VAL A 7 0.82 8.38 -64.77
C VAL A 7 0.08 8.68 -66.09
N PRO A 8 -1.08 8.03 -66.36
CA PRO A 8 -2.18 8.71 -67.07
C PRO A 8 -3.52 8.64 -66.32
N SER A 9 -4.46 9.54 -66.65
CA SER A 9 -5.70 9.78 -65.90
C SER A 9 -6.87 10.25 -66.80
N THR A 10 -8.11 10.00 -66.37
CA THR A 10 -9.37 10.53 -66.96
C THR A 10 -10.53 10.45 -65.95
N SER A 11 -11.59 11.28 -65.96
CA SER A 11 -11.77 12.72 -66.33
C SER A 11 -13.21 13.22 -65.98
N PHE A 12 -13.41 14.56 -65.91
CA PHE A 12 -14.69 15.34 -65.81
C PHE A 12 -15.63 15.18 -64.58
N SER A 13 -16.22 16.20 -63.89
CA SER A 13 -16.14 17.70 -63.76
C SER A 13 -17.38 18.56 -64.14
N VAL A 14 -17.46 19.81 -63.56
CA VAL A 14 -18.42 20.94 -63.85
C VAL A 14 -19.88 20.78 -63.32
N ARG A 15 -20.69 21.74 -62.79
CA ARG A 15 -20.73 23.20 -62.35
C ARG A 15 -21.81 23.31 -61.20
N VAL A 16 -22.01 24.29 -60.29
CA VAL A 16 -21.60 25.70 -59.99
C VAL A 16 -22.67 26.81 -60.23
N GLY A 17 -23.20 27.43 -59.15
CA GLY A 17 -23.97 28.72 -59.12
C GLY A 17 -25.25 28.73 -58.22
N ALA A 18 -25.78 29.84 -57.66
CA ALA A 18 -25.32 31.24 -57.46
C ALA A 18 -26.17 31.99 -56.38
N ARG A 19 -25.88 33.28 -56.08
CA ARG A 19 -26.43 34.08 -54.93
C ARG A 19 -27.72 34.89 -55.22
N ALA A 20 -28.44 35.27 -54.16
CA ALA A 20 -29.24 36.52 -54.08
C ALA A 20 -29.26 37.13 -52.64
N ARG A 21 -29.68 38.41 -52.51
CA ARG A 21 -29.95 39.18 -51.25
C ARG A 21 -31.42 39.71 -51.31
N VAL A 22 -32.05 40.31 -50.29
CA VAL A 22 -31.96 41.76 -49.94
C VAL A 22 -32.94 42.14 -48.79
N ARG A 23 -32.43 42.90 -47.79
CA ARG A 23 -33.03 43.93 -46.87
C ARG A 23 -34.35 43.74 -46.08
N GLY A 24 -34.31 44.31 -44.85
CA GLY A 24 -35.41 44.99 -44.15
C GLY A 24 -35.50 44.66 -42.65
N SER A 25 -35.62 45.54 -41.65
CA SER A 25 -35.15 46.92 -41.35
C SER A 25 -35.94 47.42 -40.11
N GLU A 26 -35.25 47.84 -39.03
CA GLU A 26 -35.71 48.86 -38.03
C GLU A 26 -36.84 48.46 -37.02
N THR A 27 -36.97 48.97 -35.77
CA THR A 27 -36.17 49.92 -34.94
C THR A 27 -36.42 49.83 -33.39
N VAL A 28 -35.39 50.24 -32.61
CA VAL A 28 -35.28 50.99 -31.29
C VAL A 28 -36.59 51.50 -30.62
N ASP A 29 -36.79 51.62 -29.28
CA ASP A 29 -36.00 51.47 -28.00
C ASP A 29 -36.72 50.44 -27.05
N SER A 30 -36.87 50.45 -25.71
CA SER A 30 -36.42 51.30 -24.58
C SER A 30 -36.37 50.60 -23.20
N ARG A 31 -35.38 50.99 -22.39
CA ARG A 31 -35.37 51.37 -20.94
C ARG A 31 -36.39 50.75 -19.94
N ALA A 32 -36.06 50.46 -18.66
CA ALA A 32 -34.77 50.35 -17.94
C ALA A 32 -34.96 49.85 -16.46
N ARG A 33 -33.83 49.60 -15.77
CA ARG A 33 -33.55 49.69 -14.31
C ARG A 33 -33.77 48.47 -13.36
N ARG A 34 -32.64 48.15 -12.69
CA ARG A 34 -32.42 47.71 -11.27
C ARG A 34 -32.34 46.21 -10.90
N ARG A 35 -31.08 45.75 -10.86
CA ARG A 35 -30.34 45.17 -9.69
C ARG A 35 -30.89 43.95 -8.93
N CYS A 36 -29.99 42.96 -8.84
CA CYS A 36 -29.64 42.14 -7.66
C CYS A 36 -30.50 40.94 -7.24
N ALA A 37 -29.97 39.75 -7.60
CA ALA A 37 -29.45 38.73 -6.68
C ALA A 37 -30.26 37.45 -6.38
N SER A 38 -29.49 36.39 -6.08
CA SER A 38 -29.87 35.08 -5.53
C SER A 38 -30.99 34.30 -6.24
N SER A 39 -30.61 33.37 -7.12
CA SER A 39 -31.49 32.34 -7.66
C SER A 39 -30.90 30.93 -7.46
N THR A 40 -31.15 30.33 -6.29
CA THR A 40 -31.07 28.88 -6.15
C THR A 40 -32.37 28.26 -6.67
N PHE A 41 -32.34 27.43 -7.73
CA PHE A 41 -33.12 26.20 -7.76
C PHE A 41 -32.69 25.23 -8.86
N ARG A 42 -33.19 23.99 -8.75
CA ARG A 42 -32.97 22.85 -9.65
C ARG A 42 -33.56 23.11 -11.04
N SER A 43 -32.95 22.53 -12.08
CA SER A 43 -33.59 22.30 -13.39
C SER A 43 -33.92 20.81 -13.58
N SER A 44 -35.16 20.53 -13.98
CA SER A 44 -35.63 19.20 -14.39
C SER A 44 -35.55 19.05 -15.91
N VAL A 45 -35.15 17.87 -16.41
CA VAL A 45 -35.18 17.52 -17.84
C VAL A 45 -36.43 16.65 -18.12
N PRO A 46 -37.19 16.87 -19.21
CA PRO A 46 -38.54 16.31 -19.37
C PRO A 46 -38.58 14.92 -20.02
N ALA A 47 -39.71 14.22 -19.86
CA ALA A 47 -39.94 12.88 -20.41
C ALA A 47 -40.88 12.88 -21.65
N ARG A 48 -40.52 12.07 -22.66
CA ARG A 48 -41.33 11.52 -23.77
C ARG A 48 -40.41 10.63 -24.63
N ALA A 49 -40.84 9.56 -25.30
CA ALA A 49 -42.16 8.90 -25.33
C ALA A 49 -41.98 7.36 -25.52
N SER A 50 -43.06 6.59 -25.34
CA SER A 50 -43.07 5.12 -25.40
C SER A 50 -43.32 4.55 -26.81
N ILE A 51 -42.66 3.42 -27.13
CA ILE A 51 -43.01 2.50 -28.22
C ILE A 51 -42.93 1.07 -27.67
N GLU A 52 -43.88 0.20 -28.04
CA GLU A 52 -44.00 -1.18 -27.56
C GLU A 52 -43.19 -2.17 -28.42
N GLY A 53 -42.65 -3.25 -27.80
CA GLY A 53 -41.77 -4.20 -28.50
C GLY A 53 -41.44 -5.47 -27.71
N LYS A 54 -42.43 -6.36 -27.57
CA LYS A 54 -42.46 -7.73 -27.01
C LYS A 54 -41.17 -8.42 -26.50
N GLU A 55 -41.35 -9.03 -25.32
CA GLU A 55 -40.90 -10.39 -24.90
C GLU A 55 -39.41 -10.78 -25.08
N GLY A 56 -38.65 -10.81 -23.97
CA GLY A 56 -37.29 -11.40 -24.02
C GLY A 56 -36.41 -11.41 -22.75
N ARG A 57 -36.89 -11.12 -21.54
CA ARG A 57 -36.02 -11.08 -20.32
C ARG A 57 -36.76 -11.35 -19.00
N ARG A 58 -36.48 -12.50 -18.36
CA ARG A 58 -36.67 -12.76 -16.91
C ARG A 58 -36.06 -14.10 -16.47
N LYS A 59 -34.74 -14.16 -16.25
CA LYS A 59 -34.04 -15.35 -15.70
C LYS A 59 -32.87 -15.09 -14.72
N GLY A 60 -32.40 -13.86 -14.52
CA GLY A 60 -31.27 -13.57 -13.61
C GLY A 60 -31.63 -13.60 -12.11
N GLU A 61 -32.78 -13.01 -11.73
CA GLU A 61 -33.11 -12.64 -10.34
C GLU A 61 -33.35 -13.82 -9.36
N ARG A 62 -33.28 -15.08 -9.81
CA ARG A 62 -33.73 -16.24 -9.03
C ARG A 62 -32.64 -16.87 -8.15
N TYR A 63 -31.38 -16.84 -8.58
CA TYR A 63 -30.32 -17.69 -8.00
C TYR A 63 -29.78 -17.23 -6.63
N LEU A 64 -30.02 -15.96 -6.24
CA LEU A 64 -29.60 -15.37 -4.96
C LEU A 64 -30.71 -15.32 -3.89
N ARG A 65 -31.90 -15.89 -4.16
CA ARG A 65 -33.03 -15.88 -3.20
C ARG A 65 -33.57 -17.26 -2.80
N GLU A 66 -33.30 -18.32 -3.56
CA GLU A 66 -33.79 -19.68 -3.24
C GLU A 66 -32.79 -20.50 -2.41
N SER A 67 -31.61 -19.95 -2.09
CA SER A 67 -30.52 -20.60 -1.33
C SER A 67 -30.40 -20.14 0.14
N ALA A 68 -31.24 -19.23 0.62
CA ALA A 68 -31.25 -18.75 2.01
C ALA A 68 -32.63 -18.96 2.66
N GLY A 69 -32.80 -20.08 3.36
CA GLY A 69 -34.07 -20.53 3.95
C GLY A 69 -34.52 -19.78 5.21
N VAL A 70 -34.64 -18.45 5.16
CA VAL A 70 -35.14 -17.62 6.29
C VAL A 70 -36.56 -17.15 6.00
N LYS A 71 -37.53 -17.57 6.82
CA LYS A 71 -38.93 -17.13 6.71
C LYS A 71 -39.08 -15.70 7.21
N PRO A 72 -39.69 -14.77 6.45
CA PRO A 72 -39.98 -13.43 6.94
C PRO A 72 -41.13 -13.45 7.95
N GLY A 73 -40.89 -12.97 9.17
CA GLY A 73 -41.94 -12.65 10.13
C GLY A 73 -42.74 -11.43 9.66
N THR A 74 -44.05 -11.43 9.88
CA THR A 74 -44.94 -10.33 9.46
C THR A 74 -44.71 -9.05 10.26
N LEU A 75 -44.38 -7.95 9.56
CA LEU A 75 -44.61 -6.59 10.03
C LEU A 75 -45.52 -5.87 9.03
N GLY A 76 -46.61 -5.29 9.55
CA GLY A 76 -47.56 -4.50 8.77
C GLY A 76 -47.01 -3.12 8.41
N GLY A 77 -47.52 -2.53 7.34
CA GLY A 77 -47.08 -1.21 6.90
C GLY A 77 -47.59 -0.08 7.80
N GLY A 78 -46.66 0.73 8.33
CA GLY A 78 -46.92 2.02 8.95
C GLY A 78 -45.88 3.04 8.48
N ARG A 79 -46.34 4.20 8.01
CA ARG A 79 -45.47 5.37 7.80
C ARG A 79 -45.50 6.19 9.08
N GLU A 80 -44.38 6.38 9.75
CA GLU A 80 -44.24 7.54 10.64
C GLU A 80 -42.77 7.97 10.79
N SER A 81 -42.56 9.07 11.52
CA SER A 81 -41.37 9.92 11.44
C SER A 81 -40.12 9.35 12.12
N ALA A 82 -38.96 9.87 11.72
CA ALA A 82 -37.68 9.59 12.38
C ALA A 82 -37.72 9.97 13.87
N GLY A 83 -37.39 9.00 14.72
CA GLY A 83 -36.99 9.22 16.11
C GLY A 83 -35.68 8.47 16.31
N ALA A 84 -34.66 9.17 16.82
CA ALA A 84 -33.39 8.55 17.16
C ALA A 84 -33.48 8.01 18.60
N ASP A 85 -33.65 6.70 18.74
CA ASP A 85 -33.17 5.97 19.92
C ASP A 85 -32.84 4.53 19.54
N GLY A 86 -31.64 4.11 19.94
CA GLY A 86 -30.99 2.91 19.40
C GLY A 86 -29.62 2.70 20.02
N SER A 87 -29.53 2.93 21.33
CA SER A 87 -28.32 2.84 22.13
C SER A 87 -27.81 1.40 22.21
N ALA A 88 -27.05 0.98 21.20
CA ALA A 88 -26.17 -0.17 21.34
C ALA A 88 -25.16 0.13 22.46
N GLU A 89 -25.13 -0.72 23.50
CA GLU A 89 -24.15 -0.63 24.59
C GLU A 89 -22.76 -1.03 24.09
N ALA A 90 -22.14 -0.15 23.30
CA ALA A 90 -20.76 -0.27 22.88
C ALA A 90 -19.86 -0.20 24.12
N SER A 91 -19.17 -1.32 24.40
CA SER A 91 -18.23 -1.48 25.52
C SER A 91 -17.36 -0.22 25.68
N THR A 92 -17.57 0.50 26.79
CA THR A 92 -17.04 1.87 27.02
C THR A 92 -15.57 1.87 27.42
N ARG A 93 -14.72 1.16 26.66
CA ARG A 93 -13.27 1.32 26.70
C ARG A 93 -12.97 2.69 26.08
N ALA A 94 -12.45 3.62 26.89
CA ALA A 94 -12.16 4.98 26.44
C ALA A 94 -11.31 4.96 25.16
N ARG A 95 -11.79 5.61 24.10
CA ARG A 95 -11.07 5.71 22.82
C ARG A 95 -9.73 6.42 23.04
N SER A 96 -8.69 5.95 22.35
CA SER A 96 -7.37 6.59 22.34
C SER A 96 -7.16 7.41 21.06
N LYS A 97 -6.50 8.56 21.17
CA LYS A 97 -6.11 9.40 20.02
C LYS A 97 -5.19 8.60 19.07
N PRO A 98 -5.50 8.48 17.76
CA PRO A 98 -4.69 7.66 16.87
C PRO A 98 -3.27 8.20 16.62
N GLU A 99 -2.32 7.29 16.44
CA GLU A 99 -0.92 7.60 16.11
C GLU A 99 -0.74 7.99 14.64
N VAL A 100 -0.03 9.08 14.37
CA VAL A 100 0.48 9.39 13.02
C VAL A 100 1.81 8.66 12.80
N LEU A 101 1.80 7.63 11.95
CA LEU A 101 2.95 6.80 11.61
C LEU A 101 3.58 7.21 10.27
N ALA A 102 4.76 7.83 10.35
CA ALA A 102 5.47 8.37 9.21
C ALA A 102 6.62 7.47 8.68
N PRO A 103 6.96 7.55 7.38
CA PRO A 103 7.98 6.72 6.76
C PRO A 103 9.40 7.27 6.92
N ALA A 104 10.28 6.53 7.60
CA ALA A 104 11.71 6.82 7.69
C ALA A 104 12.51 5.99 6.67
N GLY A 105 12.76 6.55 5.48
CA GLY A 105 13.60 5.93 4.44
C GLY A 105 15.12 6.07 4.64
N GLY A 106 15.53 6.85 5.65
CA GLY A 106 16.90 7.24 6.00
C GLY A 106 16.88 8.48 6.91
N TRP A 107 18.06 8.95 7.34
CA TRP A 107 18.20 10.07 8.29
C TRP A 107 17.43 11.36 7.94
N PRO A 108 17.42 11.88 6.69
CA PRO A 108 16.66 13.09 6.36
C PRO A 108 15.15 12.92 6.55
N GLN A 109 14.59 11.78 6.12
CA GLN A 109 13.17 11.44 6.26
C GLN A 109 12.79 11.24 7.73
N LEU A 110 13.65 10.57 8.52
CA LEU A 110 13.46 10.39 9.96
C LEU A 110 13.30 11.73 10.69
N ARG A 111 14.19 12.70 10.41
CA ARG A 111 14.10 14.04 11.02
C ARG A 111 12.88 14.81 10.52
N ALA A 112 12.59 14.79 9.22
CA ALA A 112 11.44 15.46 8.63
C ALA A 112 10.09 14.95 9.18
N ALA A 113 9.99 13.64 9.48
CA ALA A 113 8.83 13.05 10.15
C ALA A 113 8.63 13.61 11.57
N ILE A 114 9.65 13.48 12.43
CA ILE A 114 9.49 13.80 13.86
C ILE A 114 9.28 15.32 14.07
N GLU A 115 10.04 16.17 13.38
CA GLU A 115 9.87 17.63 13.47
C GLU A 115 8.58 18.13 12.79
N SER A 116 7.82 17.24 12.12
CA SER A 116 6.47 17.51 11.57
C SER A 116 5.33 16.87 12.36
N GLY A 117 5.61 16.27 13.53
CA GLY A 117 4.60 15.76 14.46
C GLY A 117 4.23 14.27 14.31
N ALA A 118 5.10 13.45 13.68
CA ALA A 118 4.90 12.00 13.71
C ALA A 118 5.00 11.46 15.14
N ASP A 119 3.98 10.74 15.60
CA ASP A 119 3.99 10.01 16.89
C ASP A 119 4.95 8.82 16.81
N CYS A 120 5.00 8.19 15.65
CA CYS A 120 5.76 6.98 15.36
C CYS A 120 6.44 7.08 13.99
N VAL A 121 7.56 6.37 13.84
CA VAL A 121 8.25 6.21 12.54
C VAL A 121 8.45 4.74 12.21
N TYR A 122 8.33 4.37 10.92
CA TYR A 122 8.70 3.02 10.45
C TYR A 122 9.85 3.05 9.44
N LEU A 123 10.83 2.17 9.65
CA LEU A 123 12.05 2.07 8.85
C LEU A 123 12.32 0.66 8.33
N GLY A 124 13.21 0.54 7.35
CA GLY A 124 13.80 -0.74 6.91
C GLY A 124 15.28 -0.80 7.29
N LEU A 125 15.79 -2.01 7.50
CA LEU A 125 17.23 -2.27 7.59
C LEU A 125 17.80 -2.59 6.19
N ASP A 126 19.08 -2.94 6.08
CA ASP A 126 19.70 -3.23 4.79
C ASP A 126 19.19 -4.50 4.08
N ALA A 127 18.52 -5.40 4.80
CA ALA A 127 17.98 -6.67 4.31
C ALA A 127 16.51 -6.91 4.74
N LEU A 128 15.90 -7.98 4.23
CA LEU A 128 14.59 -8.54 4.60
C LEU A 128 13.46 -7.51 4.80
N ASN A 129 13.29 -6.54 3.89
CA ASN A 129 12.20 -5.56 3.96
C ASN A 129 11.67 -5.13 2.59
N ALA A 130 10.39 -4.77 2.50
CA ALA A 130 9.69 -4.57 1.23
C ALA A 130 10.11 -3.30 0.42
N ARG A 131 11.26 -2.68 0.72
CA ARG A 131 11.78 -1.47 0.05
C ARG A 131 13.30 -1.51 -0.07
N ALA A 132 13.86 -2.57 -0.67
CA ALA A 132 15.30 -2.73 -0.93
C ALA A 132 15.99 -1.49 -1.59
N ARG A 133 15.24 -0.70 -2.37
CA ARG A 133 15.74 0.54 -3.03
C ARG A 133 15.72 1.81 -2.17
N ALA A 134 15.29 1.74 -0.91
CA ALA A 134 15.48 2.85 0.03
C ALA A 134 16.94 2.91 0.50
N SER A 135 17.36 4.03 1.07
CA SER A 135 18.66 4.12 1.74
C SER A 135 18.73 3.15 2.92
N ASN A 136 17.61 3.02 3.66
CA ASN A 136 17.49 2.23 4.88
C ASN A 136 18.52 2.67 5.94
N PHE A 137 18.69 1.85 6.99
CA PHE A 137 19.69 2.02 8.03
C PHE A 137 20.44 0.70 8.25
N THR A 138 21.68 0.76 8.72
CA THR A 138 22.41 -0.45 9.11
C THR A 138 21.93 -0.97 10.48
N LEU A 139 22.32 -2.18 10.86
CA LEU A 139 21.96 -2.75 12.17
C LEU A 139 22.69 -2.01 13.32
N GLU A 140 23.86 -1.48 13.02
CA GLU A 140 24.72 -0.71 13.93
C GLU A 140 24.14 0.69 14.18
N GLU A 141 23.65 1.36 13.12
CA GLU A 141 22.96 2.66 13.22
C GLU A 141 21.67 2.58 14.05
N LEU A 142 20.98 1.42 14.05
CA LEU A 142 19.65 1.28 14.65
C LEU A 142 19.61 1.73 16.13
N SER A 143 20.69 1.48 16.89
CA SER A 143 20.76 1.91 18.29
C SER A 143 20.84 3.43 18.46
N GLU A 144 21.41 4.17 17.50
CA GLU A 144 21.37 5.63 17.47
C GLU A 144 19.98 6.13 17.05
N VAL A 145 19.39 5.51 16.02
CA VAL A 145 18.05 5.86 15.50
C VAL A 145 16.97 5.71 16.57
N VAL A 146 16.96 4.61 17.33
CA VAL A 146 16.02 4.41 18.45
C VAL A 146 16.22 5.48 19.53
N LYS A 147 17.46 5.79 19.93
CA LYS A 147 17.75 6.85 20.91
C LYS A 147 17.32 8.23 20.42
N TYR A 148 17.60 8.57 19.17
CA TYR A 148 17.19 9.84 18.56
C TYR A 148 15.66 9.99 18.57
N THR A 149 14.95 8.92 18.18
CA THR A 149 13.49 8.87 18.09
C THR A 149 12.85 8.99 19.47
N ARG A 150 13.24 8.13 20.43
CA ARG A 150 12.69 8.14 21.79
C ARG A 150 13.00 9.41 22.57
N SER A 151 14.14 10.07 22.34
CA SER A 151 14.44 11.37 22.99
C SER A 151 13.41 12.46 22.66
N ARG A 152 12.73 12.36 21.51
CA ARG A 152 11.60 13.21 21.08
C ARG A 152 10.23 12.61 21.43
N GLY A 153 10.18 11.69 22.40
CA GLY A 153 8.96 11.04 22.87
C GLY A 153 8.35 10.01 21.91
N ARG A 154 8.96 9.76 20.74
CA ARG A 154 8.38 8.97 19.64
C ARG A 154 8.77 7.50 19.67
N LYS A 155 7.97 6.67 19.00
CA LYS A 155 8.23 5.23 18.82
C LYS A 155 8.91 4.92 17.48
N CYS A 156 9.77 3.91 17.47
CA CYS A 156 10.52 3.44 16.31
C CYS A 156 10.15 1.99 15.95
N TYR A 157 9.48 1.78 14.82
CA TYR A 157 9.07 0.47 14.32
C TYR A 157 10.00 -0.01 13.18
N VAL A 158 10.52 -1.23 13.28
CA VAL A 158 11.40 -1.83 12.25
C VAL A 158 10.58 -2.74 11.36
N THR A 159 10.73 -2.66 10.03
CA THR A 159 10.06 -3.60 9.12
C THR A 159 10.95 -4.78 8.74
N MET A 160 10.47 -5.99 9.07
CA MET A 160 10.94 -7.26 8.51
C MET A 160 9.80 -7.87 7.67
N ASN A 161 9.28 -7.05 6.75
CA ASN A 161 7.99 -7.24 6.09
C ASN A 161 8.13 -7.89 4.69
N VAL A 162 8.75 -9.06 4.64
CA VAL A 162 8.88 -9.89 3.43
C VAL A 162 8.66 -11.35 3.79
N LEU A 163 8.49 -12.20 2.78
CA LEU A 163 8.70 -13.64 2.92
C LEU A 163 10.18 -13.95 3.05
N VAL A 164 10.52 -14.89 3.93
CA VAL A 164 11.91 -15.29 4.24
C VAL A 164 12.09 -16.76 3.87
N PHE A 165 13.15 -17.07 3.14
CA PHE A 165 13.47 -18.43 2.71
C PHE A 165 14.30 -19.18 3.76
N ASP A 166 14.35 -20.53 3.71
CA ASP A 166 15.08 -21.33 4.69
C ASP A 166 16.58 -20.95 4.79
N GLU A 167 17.21 -20.64 3.67
CA GLU A 167 18.61 -20.15 3.59
C GLU A 167 18.82 -18.78 4.27
N GLU A 168 17.75 -17.98 4.43
CA GLU A 168 17.78 -16.66 5.04
C GLU A 168 17.47 -16.67 6.55
N LEU A 169 16.99 -17.78 7.12
CA LEU A 169 16.53 -17.84 8.52
C LEU A 169 17.59 -17.40 9.53
N LYS A 170 18.88 -17.71 9.30
CA LYS A 170 20.00 -17.22 10.12
C LYS A 170 20.31 -15.73 9.94
N THR A 171 19.98 -15.14 8.79
CA THR A 171 19.98 -13.68 8.62
C THR A 171 18.80 -13.05 9.35
N ALA A 172 17.61 -13.65 9.29
CA ALA A 172 16.45 -13.20 10.06
C ALA A 172 16.73 -13.25 11.58
N GLU A 173 17.31 -14.34 12.09
CA GLU A 173 17.71 -14.48 13.50
C GLU A 173 18.63 -13.34 13.96
N ARG A 174 19.71 -13.08 13.22
CA ARG A 174 20.66 -12.00 13.52
C ARG A 174 19.97 -10.63 13.58
N LEU A 175 19.03 -10.37 12.66
CA LEU A 175 18.28 -9.11 12.63
C LEU A 175 17.29 -9.03 13.81
N ILE A 176 16.53 -10.09 14.13
CA ILE A 176 15.61 -10.12 15.28
C ILE A 176 16.37 -9.84 16.59
N ARG A 177 17.47 -10.57 16.83
CA ARG A 177 18.34 -10.38 18.02
C ARG A 177 18.89 -8.95 18.09
N GLY A 178 19.30 -8.36 16.96
CA GLY A 178 19.81 -7.00 16.90
C GLY A 178 18.73 -5.92 17.10
N VAL A 179 17.53 -6.11 16.55
CA VAL A 179 16.37 -5.21 16.70
C VAL A 179 15.91 -5.18 18.17
N ALA A 180 15.86 -6.34 18.82
CA ALA A 180 15.57 -6.45 20.25
C ALA A 180 16.67 -5.78 21.12
N LYS A 181 17.97 -6.00 20.82
CA LYS A 181 19.10 -5.36 21.53
C LYS A 181 19.17 -3.85 21.31
N ALA A 182 18.78 -3.34 20.15
CA ALA A 182 18.64 -1.92 19.91
C ALA A 182 17.43 -1.30 20.64
N GLY A 183 16.47 -2.14 21.06
CA GLY A 183 15.27 -1.75 21.78
C GLY A 183 14.23 -1.08 20.90
N ALA A 184 13.99 -1.56 19.68
CA ALA A 184 12.90 -1.06 18.85
C ALA A 184 11.52 -1.25 19.53
N ASP A 185 10.57 -0.36 19.25
CA ASP A 185 9.25 -0.38 19.91
C ASP A 185 8.31 -1.45 19.34
N ALA A 186 8.51 -1.86 18.08
CA ALA A 186 7.86 -3.00 17.45
C ALA A 186 8.61 -3.47 16.20
N VAL A 187 8.34 -4.70 15.76
CA VAL A 187 8.73 -5.23 14.44
C VAL A 187 7.48 -5.52 13.60
N ILE A 188 7.47 -5.01 12.36
CA ILE A 188 6.38 -5.20 11.40
C ILE A 188 6.75 -6.34 10.44
N VAL A 189 5.98 -7.44 10.45
CA VAL A 189 6.32 -8.71 9.79
C VAL A 189 5.32 -9.12 8.72
N GLN A 190 5.72 -9.96 7.77
CA GLN A 190 4.81 -10.65 6.84
C GLN A 190 4.81 -12.15 7.08
N ASP A 191 6.00 -12.74 7.14
CA ASP A 191 6.21 -14.18 7.19
C ASP A 191 5.78 -14.79 8.53
N VAL A 192 4.94 -15.84 8.48
CA VAL A 192 4.40 -16.51 9.68
C VAL A 192 5.46 -17.33 10.43
N GLY A 193 6.47 -17.83 9.72
CA GLY A 193 7.64 -18.47 10.31
C GLY A 193 8.48 -17.47 11.08
N VAL A 194 8.70 -16.27 10.52
CA VAL A 194 9.39 -15.16 11.21
C VAL A 194 8.60 -14.68 12.43
N ALA A 195 7.26 -14.63 12.37
CA ALA A 195 6.44 -14.30 13.54
C ALA A 195 6.65 -15.31 14.68
N LYS A 196 6.59 -16.62 14.37
CA LYS A 196 6.92 -17.72 15.30
C LYS A 196 8.35 -17.61 15.84
N MET A 197 9.34 -17.32 14.99
CA MET A 197 10.72 -17.07 15.43
C MET A 197 10.82 -15.90 16.43
N ILE A 198 10.14 -14.77 16.21
CA ILE A 198 10.20 -13.63 17.15
C ILE A 198 9.58 -13.98 18.49
N ARG A 199 8.48 -14.76 18.52
CA ARG A 199 7.84 -15.21 19.76
C ARG A 199 8.78 -16.05 20.63
N GLU A 200 9.57 -16.94 20.04
CA GLU A 200 10.53 -17.78 20.76
C GLU A 200 11.86 -17.06 21.07
N LEU A 201 12.35 -16.22 20.14
CA LEU A 201 13.64 -15.54 20.28
C LEU A 201 13.61 -14.31 21.18
N ALA A 202 12.53 -13.53 21.08
CA ALA A 202 12.40 -12.21 21.67
C ALA A 202 10.94 -11.97 22.12
N PRO A 203 10.41 -12.78 23.05
CA PRO A 203 8.98 -12.77 23.45
C PRO A 203 8.43 -11.41 23.88
N ASN A 204 9.30 -10.51 24.35
CA ASN A 204 8.99 -9.14 24.76
C ASN A 204 8.95 -8.11 23.62
N LEU A 205 9.51 -8.42 22.43
CA LEU A 205 9.48 -7.53 21.26
C LEU A 205 8.07 -7.52 20.63
N PRO A 206 7.37 -6.37 20.56
CA PRO A 206 6.02 -6.33 19.99
C PRO A 206 6.01 -6.63 18.49
N ILE A 207 5.10 -7.52 18.07
CA ILE A 207 4.89 -7.88 16.66
C ILE A 207 3.70 -7.11 16.11
N HIS A 208 3.87 -6.49 14.94
CA HIS A 208 2.80 -5.85 14.16
C HIS A 208 2.63 -6.61 12.82
N GLY A 209 1.43 -7.08 12.50
CA GLY A 209 1.15 -7.78 11.24
C GLY A 209 1.12 -6.83 10.05
N SER A 210 1.93 -7.06 9.02
CA SER A 210 1.97 -6.23 7.80
C SER A 210 0.70 -6.39 6.96
N THR A 211 0.37 -5.37 6.16
CA THR A 211 -0.67 -5.42 5.12
C THR A 211 -0.41 -6.54 4.10
N GLN A 212 0.84 -7.01 3.98
CA GLN A 212 1.21 -8.17 3.16
C GLN A 212 0.81 -9.53 3.76
N MET A 213 0.25 -9.57 4.96
CA MET A 213 -0.47 -10.74 5.51
C MET A 213 -1.92 -10.81 5.00
N SER A 214 -2.32 -9.89 4.11
CA SER A 214 -3.65 -9.84 3.46
C SER A 214 -4.84 -9.74 4.45
N VAL A 215 -4.62 -9.24 5.68
CA VAL A 215 -5.64 -9.14 6.74
C VAL A 215 -6.80 -8.24 6.29
N THR A 216 -7.93 -8.88 6.00
CA THR A 216 -9.10 -8.27 5.35
C THR A 216 -10.42 -8.55 6.08
N SER A 217 -10.45 -9.53 7.00
CA SER A 217 -11.58 -9.82 7.88
C SER A 217 -11.15 -9.91 9.35
N ALA A 218 -12.12 -10.00 10.28
CA ALA A 218 -11.86 -10.17 11.71
C ALA A 218 -11.13 -11.50 12.01
N GLU A 219 -11.39 -12.55 11.24
CA GLU A 219 -10.81 -13.89 11.32
C GLU A 219 -9.31 -13.82 10.98
N GLY A 220 -8.95 -13.05 9.95
CA GLY A 220 -7.55 -12.76 9.61
C GLY A 220 -6.83 -11.98 10.72
N ALA A 221 -7.54 -11.08 11.42
CA ALA A 221 -7.01 -10.39 12.58
C ALA A 221 -6.86 -11.32 13.81
N ARG A 222 -7.76 -12.29 14.00
CA ARG A 222 -7.63 -13.35 15.04
C ARG A 222 -6.45 -14.28 14.76
N PHE A 223 -6.29 -14.75 13.53
CA PHE A 223 -5.11 -15.53 13.11
C PHE A 223 -3.80 -14.75 13.35
N ALA A 224 -3.76 -13.46 13.01
CA ALA A 224 -2.59 -12.63 13.31
C ALA A 224 -2.35 -12.45 14.84
N LYS A 225 -3.41 -12.36 15.66
CA LYS A 225 -3.33 -12.31 17.13
C LYS A 225 -2.71 -13.59 17.71
N GLU A 226 -3.04 -14.76 17.15
CA GLU A 226 -2.47 -16.06 17.54
C GLU A 226 -0.97 -16.17 17.23
N LEU A 227 -0.52 -15.58 16.11
CA LEU A 227 0.90 -15.36 15.81
C LEU A 227 1.57 -14.31 16.73
N GLY A 228 0.82 -13.72 17.66
CA GLY A 228 1.28 -12.74 18.64
C GLY A 228 1.29 -11.29 18.16
N CYS A 229 0.63 -10.98 17.04
CA CYS A 229 0.51 -9.59 16.58
C CYS A 229 -0.39 -8.79 17.53
N LYS A 230 0.15 -7.72 18.14
CA LYS A 230 -0.62 -6.77 18.97
C LYS A 230 -1.39 -5.75 18.12
N ARG A 231 -0.89 -5.49 16.91
CA ARG A 231 -1.45 -4.58 15.91
C ARG A 231 -1.46 -5.25 14.54
N VAL A 232 -2.45 -4.99 13.70
CA VAL A 232 -2.47 -5.41 12.28
C VAL A 232 -2.66 -4.22 11.36
N VAL A 233 -1.90 -4.18 10.27
CA VAL A 233 -2.12 -3.25 9.17
C VAL A 233 -3.09 -3.90 8.20
N VAL A 234 -4.31 -3.37 8.12
CA VAL A 234 -5.37 -3.98 7.30
C VAL A 234 -5.13 -3.82 5.79
N GLY A 235 -5.93 -4.52 4.99
CA GLY A 235 -6.00 -4.32 3.54
C GLY A 235 -6.28 -2.86 3.18
N ARG A 236 -5.66 -2.39 2.09
CA ARG A 236 -5.89 -1.05 1.50
C ARG A 236 -7.12 -1.01 0.59
N GLU A 237 -7.75 -2.16 0.47
CA GLU A 237 -8.92 -2.49 -0.34
C GLU A 237 -10.22 -2.49 0.51
N LEU A 238 -10.12 -2.19 1.81
CA LEU A 238 -11.25 -2.04 2.73
C LEU A 238 -11.79 -0.60 2.76
N SER A 239 -13.11 -0.49 2.91
CA SER A 239 -13.83 0.74 3.28
C SER A 239 -13.82 0.99 4.79
N VAL A 240 -14.12 2.22 5.22
CA VAL A 240 -14.21 2.58 6.65
C VAL A 240 -15.20 1.68 7.41
N ARG A 241 -16.33 1.32 6.78
CA ARG A 241 -17.31 0.36 7.31
C ARG A 241 -16.71 -1.03 7.54
N GLU A 242 -15.96 -1.53 6.57
CA GLU A 242 -15.30 -2.84 6.66
C GLU A 242 -14.18 -2.81 7.71
N ILE A 243 -13.41 -1.72 7.81
CA ILE A 243 -12.40 -1.52 8.85
C ILE A 243 -13.04 -1.52 10.26
N ALA A 244 -14.18 -0.85 10.42
CA ALA A 244 -14.95 -0.87 11.67
C ALA A 244 -15.45 -2.29 12.03
N ALA A 245 -15.90 -3.07 11.05
CA ALA A 245 -16.32 -4.45 11.26
C ALA A 245 -15.14 -5.36 11.67
N VAL A 246 -13.96 -5.21 11.05
CA VAL A 246 -12.73 -5.91 11.47
C VAL A 246 -12.36 -5.57 12.92
N LYS A 247 -12.47 -4.28 13.31
CA LYS A 247 -12.20 -3.85 14.68
C LYS A 247 -13.24 -4.38 15.68
N ALA A 248 -14.52 -4.41 15.33
CA ALA A 248 -15.58 -4.96 16.16
C ALA A 248 -15.45 -6.48 16.37
N GLY A 249 -15.07 -7.23 15.33
CA GLY A 249 -14.87 -8.68 15.39
C GLY A 249 -13.52 -9.14 15.98
N CYS A 250 -12.60 -8.23 16.26
CA CYS A 250 -11.33 -8.51 16.96
C CYS A 250 -10.87 -7.31 17.83
N PRO A 251 -11.60 -6.97 18.90
CA PRO A 251 -11.42 -5.70 19.62
C PRO A 251 -10.08 -5.59 20.37
N ASP A 252 -9.45 -6.71 20.71
CA ASP A 252 -8.14 -6.75 21.39
C ASP A 252 -6.95 -6.37 20.50
N VAL A 253 -7.10 -6.49 19.18
CA VAL A 253 -6.04 -6.15 18.23
C VAL A 253 -6.16 -4.69 17.84
N GLU A 254 -5.05 -3.97 17.83
CA GLU A 254 -5.01 -2.60 17.33
C GLU A 254 -5.03 -2.58 15.79
N VAL A 255 -5.87 -1.74 15.20
CA VAL A 255 -6.00 -1.62 13.74
C VAL A 255 -5.19 -0.43 13.24
N GLU A 256 -4.32 -0.67 12.27
CA GLU A 256 -3.52 0.34 11.57
C GLU A 256 -3.98 0.42 10.11
N ALA A 257 -4.34 1.62 9.64
CA ALA A 257 -4.79 1.84 8.27
C ALA A 257 -3.76 2.68 7.50
N PHE A 258 -3.54 2.38 6.22
CA PHE A 258 -2.88 3.34 5.35
C PHE A 258 -3.85 4.49 5.05
N VAL A 259 -3.38 5.72 5.23
CA VAL A 259 -4.17 6.93 4.97
C VAL A 259 -3.66 7.74 3.78
N HIS A 260 -2.40 7.51 3.36
CA HIS A 260 -1.76 8.33 2.33
C HIS A 260 -0.72 7.60 1.49
N GLY A 261 -0.58 8.03 0.22
CA GLY A 261 0.54 7.70 -0.65
C GLY A 261 0.27 6.56 -1.64
N ALA A 262 1.26 5.70 -1.86
CA ALA A 262 1.24 4.77 -2.98
C ALA A 262 0.22 3.63 -2.83
N LEU A 263 -0.95 3.79 -3.44
CA LEU A 263 -1.95 2.73 -3.53
C LEU A 263 -1.48 1.62 -4.49
N CYS A 264 -1.75 0.38 -4.11
CA CYS A 264 -1.55 -0.81 -4.95
C CYS A 264 -2.84 -1.10 -5.72
N VAL A 265 -2.75 -1.71 -6.90
CA VAL A 265 -3.93 -2.28 -7.57
C VAL A 265 -4.22 -3.69 -7.05
N SER A 266 -3.17 -4.46 -6.80
CA SER A 266 -3.25 -5.85 -6.33
C SER A 266 -3.28 -5.89 -4.80
N TYR A 267 -4.06 -6.82 -4.25
CA TYR A 267 -4.11 -7.15 -2.83
C TYR A 267 -2.69 -7.36 -2.28
N SER A 268 -2.46 -6.80 -1.10
CA SER A 268 -1.13 -6.76 -0.50
C SER A 268 -0.71 -8.16 -0.02
N GLY A 269 0.43 -8.66 -0.52
CA GLY A 269 0.90 -10.03 -0.32
C GLY A 269 0.50 -11.03 -1.43
N GLN A 270 -0.25 -10.60 -2.44
CA GLN A 270 -0.86 -11.46 -3.46
C GLN A 270 -0.58 -10.94 -4.90
N CYS A 271 0.70 -10.69 -5.23
CA CYS A 271 1.08 -10.03 -6.49
C CYS A 271 2.35 -10.65 -7.11
N PHE A 272 2.18 -11.52 -8.09
CA PHE A 272 3.27 -12.32 -8.69
C PHE A 272 3.81 -11.76 -10.03
N SER A 273 3.26 -10.64 -10.51
CA SER A 273 3.65 -9.96 -11.77
C SER A 273 5.15 -9.72 -11.95
N SER A 274 5.88 -9.39 -10.89
CA SER A 274 7.31 -9.10 -10.97
C SER A 274 8.18 -10.36 -10.98
N GLU A 275 7.63 -11.47 -10.47
CA GLU A 275 8.28 -12.78 -10.47
C GLU A 275 8.19 -13.41 -11.86
N ALA A 276 6.95 -13.52 -12.38
CA ALA A 276 6.62 -14.10 -13.68
C ALA A 276 7.44 -13.54 -14.86
N TRP A 277 7.81 -12.24 -14.80
CA TRP A 277 8.48 -11.54 -15.90
C TRP A 277 9.96 -11.20 -15.63
N GLY A 278 10.51 -11.52 -14.46
CA GLY A 278 11.78 -10.91 -14.06
C GLY A 278 12.60 -11.53 -12.93
N GLY A 279 12.18 -12.59 -12.25
CA GLY A 279 12.98 -13.15 -11.15
C GLY A 279 13.07 -12.22 -9.94
N ARG A 280 11.95 -11.59 -9.57
CA ARG A 280 11.90 -10.43 -8.67
C ARG A 280 10.60 -10.39 -7.86
N SER A 281 10.62 -10.97 -6.68
CA SER A 281 9.43 -11.03 -5.85
C SER A 281 8.95 -9.64 -5.45
N ALA A 282 7.69 -9.33 -5.78
CA ALA A 282 7.04 -8.10 -5.32
C ALA A 282 6.75 -8.17 -3.82
N ASN A 283 6.45 -9.36 -3.30
CA ASN A 283 6.26 -9.66 -1.88
C ASN A 283 7.56 -9.44 -1.08
N ARG A 284 8.73 -9.72 -1.66
CA ARG A 284 10.06 -9.42 -1.11
C ARG A 284 10.57 -7.99 -1.40
N GLY A 285 9.70 -7.10 -1.89
CA GLY A 285 10.01 -5.68 -2.08
C GLY A 285 10.72 -5.30 -3.38
N GLN A 286 10.94 -6.26 -4.28
CA GLN A 286 11.60 -6.03 -5.57
C GLN A 286 10.64 -5.63 -6.70
N CYS A 287 9.38 -5.32 -6.37
CA CYS A 287 8.31 -4.98 -7.31
C CYS A 287 8.78 -4.08 -8.48
N ALA A 288 8.57 -4.57 -9.70
CA ALA A 288 8.91 -3.88 -10.95
C ALA A 288 7.88 -2.80 -11.36
N GLN A 289 6.73 -2.74 -10.67
CA GLN A 289 5.58 -1.86 -10.98
C GLN A 289 4.91 -2.16 -12.34
N ALA A 290 4.80 -3.44 -12.69
CA ALA A 290 4.10 -3.95 -13.89
C ALA A 290 2.73 -3.29 -14.14
N CYS A 291 1.92 -3.09 -13.11
CA CYS A 291 0.61 -2.42 -13.19
C CYS A 291 0.65 -0.94 -13.65
N ARG A 292 1.84 -0.37 -13.85
CA ARG A 292 2.09 1.00 -14.35
C ARG A 292 2.66 1.02 -15.78
N MET A 293 2.73 -0.14 -16.44
CA MET A 293 2.96 -0.28 -17.88
C MET A 293 1.67 0.06 -18.66
N PRO A 294 1.76 0.41 -19.95
CA PRO A 294 0.58 0.58 -20.80
C PRO A 294 -0.01 -0.80 -21.16
N TYR A 295 -1.34 -0.86 -21.24
CA TYR A 295 -2.11 -2.02 -21.68
C TYR A 295 -3.21 -1.60 -22.66
N GLY A 296 -3.46 -2.42 -23.67
CA GLY A 296 -4.67 -2.37 -24.50
C GLY A 296 -5.81 -3.17 -23.87
N LEU A 297 -7.05 -2.72 -24.05
CA LEU A 297 -8.25 -3.44 -23.61
C LEU A 297 -8.73 -4.34 -24.77
N VAL A 298 -8.68 -5.66 -24.60
CA VAL A 298 -9.14 -6.64 -25.60
C VAL A 298 -10.44 -7.27 -25.12
N VAL A 299 -11.52 -7.12 -25.89
CA VAL A 299 -12.86 -7.62 -25.54
C VAL A 299 -13.31 -8.59 -26.63
N ASP A 300 -13.71 -9.81 -26.24
CA ASP A 300 -14.09 -10.89 -27.17
C ASP A 300 -13.07 -11.16 -28.30
N GLY A 301 -11.79 -10.89 -28.04
CA GLY A 301 -10.67 -11.00 -28.99
C GLY A 301 -10.28 -9.70 -29.71
N ASP A 302 -11.17 -8.70 -29.78
CA ASP A 302 -10.96 -7.44 -30.47
C ASP A 302 -10.29 -6.37 -29.58
N LEU A 303 -9.26 -5.70 -30.10
CA LEU A 303 -8.59 -4.59 -29.41
C LEU A 303 -9.41 -3.31 -29.53
N ARG A 304 -9.94 -2.81 -28.40
CA ARG A 304 -10.75 -1.59 -28.35
C ARG A 304 -9.88 -0.32 -28.42
N GLU A 305 -10.37 0.67 -29.17
CA GLU A 305 -9.78 2.01 -29.15
C GLU A 305 -10.12 2.76 -27.84
N MET A 306 -9.09 3.22 -27.14
CA MET A 306 -9.18 3.84 -25.80
C MET A 306 -8.53 5.25 -25.74
N GLY A 307 -8.13 5.81 -26.88
CA GLY A 307 -7.48 7.13 -26.96
C GLY A 307 -6.16 7.18 -26.17
N ASP A 308 -6.08 8.09 -25.19
CA ASP A 308 -4.95 8.22 -24.26
C ASP A 308 -5.09 7.42 -22.95
N VAL A 309 -6.21 6.71 -22.76
CA VAL A 309 -6.43 5.81 -21.61
C VAL A 309 -5.69 4.49 -21.83
N LYS A 310 -4.46 4.41 -21.32
CA LYS A 310 -3.54 3.28 -21.55
C LYS A 310 -3.06 2.58 -20.27
N TYR A 311 -3.16 3.22 -19.11
CA TYR A 311 -2.61 2.70 -17.85
C TYR A 311 -3.70 2.04 -17.00
N LEU A 312 -4.32 1.00 -17.58
CA LEU A 312 -5.56 0.36 -17.13
C LEU A 312 -5.50 -0.27 -15.72
N LEU A 313 -4.31 -0.44 -15.15
CA LEU A 313 -4.07 -0.98 -13.80
C LEU A 313 -3.33 0.01 -12.87
N SER A 314 -3.22 1.29 -13.23
CA SER A 314 -2.48 2.30 -12.47
C SER A 314 -3.42 3.21 -11.66
N PRO A 315 -3.67 2.93 -10.37
CA PRO A 315 -4.50 3.80 -9.54
C PRO A 315 -3.83 5.15 -9.26
N GLN A 316 -4.69 6.12 -8.93
CA GLN A 316 -4.33 7.37 -8.25
C GLN A 316 -3.69 7.09 -6.87
N ASP A 317 -3.06 8.09 -6.25
CA ASP A 317 -2.47 7.92 -4.90
C ASP A 317 -3.52 8.19 -3.80
N LEU A 318 -3.39 7.45 -2.70
CA LEU A 318 -4.32 7.49 -1.58
C LEU A 318 -4.18 8.82 -0.82
N MET A 319 -5.31 9.43 -0.46
CA MET A 319 -5.40 10.56 0.45
C MET A 319 -6.71 10.47 1.24
N ALA A 320 -6.59 10.30 2.55
CA ALA A 320 -7.71 10.15 3.49
C ALA A 320 -7.77 11.25 4.57
N VAL A 321 -7.19 12.44 4.34
CA VAL A 321 -7.22 13.54 5.34
C VAL A 321 -8.66 13.94 5.69
N GLU A 322 -9.53 13.99 4.67
CA GLU A 322 -10.95 14.32 4.78
C GLU A 322 -11.77 13.24 5.52
N LEU A 323 -11.27 12.00 5.58
CA LEU A 323 -11.93 10.84 6.24
C LEU A 323 -11.33 10.50 7.62
N VAL A 324 -10.51 11.41 8.18
CA VAL A 324 -9.90 11.22 9.51
C VAL A 324 -10.93 11.02 10.62
N PRO A 325 -12.06 11.78 10.69
CA PRO A 325 -13.09 11.56 11.70
C PRO A 325 -13.70 10.15 11.65
N GLU A 326 -14.13 9.70 10.47
CA GLU A 326 -14.79 8.40 10.32
C GLU A 326 -13.82 7.23 10.57
N LEU A 327 -12.53 7.43 10.29
CA LEU A 327 -11.47 6.47 10.65
C LEU A 327 -11.20 6.42 12.17
N ILE A 328 -11.33 7.54 12.90
CA ILE A 328 -11.33 7.57 14.37
C ILE A 328 -12.54 6.79 14.90
N ASP A 329 -13.73 7.03 14.35
CA ASP A 329 -14.97 6.34 14.74
C ASP A 329 -14.93 4.83 14.47
N ALA A 330 -14.31 4.41 13.36
CA ALA A 330 -14.03 3.01 13.03
C ALA A 330 -13.02 2.32 13.99
N GLY A 331 -12.44 3.05 14.94
CA GLY A 331 -11.54 2.50 15.95
C GLY A 331 -10.13 2.16 15.45
N VAL A 332 -9.67 2.85 14.40
CA VAL A 332 -8.29 2.75 13.89
C VAL A 332 -7.35 3.45 14.87
N GLY A 333 -6.41 2.70 15.44
CA GLY A 333 -5.44 3.22 16.42
C GLY A 333 -4.22 3.90 15.79
N CYS A 334 -3.94 3.67 14.51
CA CYS A 334 -2.77 4.23 13.84
C CYS A 334 -3.00 4.53 12.35
N PHE A 335 -2.57 5.72 11.91
CA PHE A 335 -2.67 6.24 10.56
C PHE A 335 -1.31 6.24 9.87
N LYS A 336 -1.17 5.41 8.84
CA LYS A 336 0.11 5.12 8.18
C LYS A 336 0.27 5.85 6.84
N ILE A 337 1.37 6.57 6.69
CA ILE A 337 1.76 7.29 5.47
C ILE A 337 2.74 6.43 4.66
N GLU A 338 2.43 6.06 3.42
CA GLU A 338 3.40 5.36 2.54
C GLU A 338 4.42 6.36 1.98
N GLY A 339 5.71 6.10 2.21
CA GLY A 339 6.74 6.95 1.61
C GLY A 339 8.22 6.64 1.79
N ARG A 340 8.66 5.42 2.14
CA ARG A 340 10.10 5.15 2.37
C ARG A 340 11.04 5.44 1.17
N LEU A 341 10.49 5.58 -0.04
CA LEU A 341 11.24 5.93 -1.27
C LEU A 341 11.13 7.42 -1.67
N LYS A 342 10.52 8.26 -0.83
CA LYS A 342 10.22 9.67 -1.11
C LYS A 342 11.28 10.60 -0.51
N GLY A 343 11.31 11.86 -0.96
CA GLY A 343 12.14 12.91 -0.35
C GLY A 343 11.61 13.35 1.02
N PRO A 344 12.46 13.90 1.90
CA PRO A 344 12.03 14.40 3.21
C PRO A 344 10.97 15.51 3.10
N GLU A 345 10.91 16.26 2.00
CA GLU A 345 9.91 17.29 1.73
C GLU A 345 8.47 16.70 1.69
N TYR A 346 8.31 15.51 1.09
CA TYR A 346 7.05 14.76 1.10
C TYR A 346 6.70 14.26 2.50
N VAL A 347 7.69 13.75 3.24
CA VAL A 347 7.48 13.24 4.60
C VAL A 347 7.04 14.38 5.53
N ALA A 348 7.64 15.57 5.43
CA ALA A 348 7.25 16.73 6.22
C ALA A 348 5.82 17.21 5.91
N SER A 349 5.49 17.44 4.63
CA SER A 349 4.17 17.94 4.22
C SER A 349 3.03 16.96 4.59
N THR A 350 3.19 15.67 4.25
CA THR A 350 2.19 14.64 4.56
C THR A 350 2.01 14.45 6.06
N THR A 351 3.10 14.31 6.84
CA THR A 351 3.00 14.13 8.30
C THR A 351 2.29 15.31 8.96
N ARG A 352 2.61 16.54 8.55
CA ARG A 352 1.99 17.76 9.09
C ARG A 352 0.50 17.85 8.78
N ALA A 353 0.07 17.42 7.60
CA ALA A 353 -1.35 17.36 7.24
C ALA A 353 -2.11 16.38 8.14
N TYR A 354 -1.61 15.15 8.34
CA TYR A 354 -2.27 14.17 9.20
C TYR A 354 -2.20 14.52 10.70
N ARG A 355 -1.10 15.10 11.19
CA ARG A 355 -1.00 15.62 12.56
C ARG A 355 -2.15 16.60 12.83
N ARG A 356 -2.27 17.65 12.02
CA ARG A 356 -3.33 18.67 12.15
C ARG A 356 -4.74 18.06 12.07
N ALA A 357 -4.99 17.18 11.09
CA ALA A 357 -6.31 16.58 10.92
C ALA A 357 -6.70 15.67 12.09
N VAL A 358 -5.76 14.86 12.61
CA VAL A 358 -5.96 14.04 13.81
C VAL A 358 -6.20 14.93 15.03
N ASP A 359 -5.48 16.04 15.16
CA ASP A 359 -5.64 16.95 16.30
C ASP A 359 -7.02 17.61 16.30
N ALA A 360 -7.42 18.25 15.19
CA ALA A 360 -8.72 18.90 15.06
C ALA A 360 -9.90 17.91 15.22
N ALA A 361 -9.85 16.75 14.55
CA ALA A 361 -10.89 15.73 14.67
C ALA A 361 -10.96 15.13 16.08
N TRP A 362 -9.82 14.93 16.76
CA TRP A 362 -9.80 14.44 18.13
C TRP A 362 -10.35 15.47 19.13
N GLU A 363 -9.99 16.75 18.99
CA GLU A 363 -10.51 17.83 19.83
C GLU A 363 -12.00 18.08 19.59
N ALA A 364 -12.52 17.85 18.37
CA ALA A 364 -13.94 17.82 18.08
C ALA A 364 -14.64 16.60 18.73
N THR A 365 -14.06 15.40 18.59
CA THR A 365 -14.54 14.16 19.24
C THR A 365 -14.63 14.33 20.77
N GLN A 366 -13.63 14.95 21.40
CA GLN A 366 -13.62 15.22 22.84
C GLN A 366 -14.63 16.29 23.29
N ARG A 367 -15.04 17.18 22.39
CA ARG A 367 -16.12 18.17 22.64
C ARG A 367 -17.52 17.60 22.35
N GLY A 368 -17.62 16.43 21.71
CA GLY A 368 -18.90 15.86 21.27
C GLY A 368 -19.51 16.63 20.09
N CYS A 369 -18.70 17.19 19.21
CA CYS A 369 -19.15 17.93 18.02
C CYS A 369 -18.41 17.45 16.76
N ASP A 370 -18.99 17.74 15.59
CA ASP A 370 -18.32 17.58 14.32
C ASP A 370 -17.14 18.55 14.18
N VAL A 371 -16.18 18.22 13.32
CA VAL A 371 -15.05 19.08 12.93
C VAL A 371 -15.36 19.79 11.60
N ASP A 372 -14.99 21.06 11.47
CA ASP A 372 -15.12 21.76 10.19
C ASP A 372 -14.16 21.15 9.15
N PRO A 373 -14.60 20.76 7.94
CA PRO A 373 -13.72 20.20 6.92
C PRO A 373 -12.52 21.10 6.56
N SER A 374 -12.65 22.42 6.68
CA SER A 374 -11.57 23.38 6.46
C SER A 374 -10.52 23.37 7.59
N GLU A 375 -10.86 22.89 8.80
CA GLU A 375 -9.89 22.59 9.86
C GLU A 375 -9.06 21.34 9.52
N LEU A 376 -9.62 20.35 8.80
CA LEU A 376 -8.89 19.16 8.34
C LEU A 376 -7.91 19.48 7.20
N LEU A 377 -8.41 20.07 6.11
CA LEU A 377 -7.62 20.32 4.88
C LEU A 377 -8.09 21.57 4.14
N THR A 378 -7.19 22.53 3.89
CA THR A 378 -7.47 23.65 2.98
C THR A 378 -7.08 23.34 1.54
N ASN A 379 -7.61 24.11 0.58
CA ASN A 379 -7.29 23.95 -0.84
C ASN A 379 -5.79 24.13 -1.12
N GLU A 380 -5.12 25.04 -0.44
CA GLU A 380 -3.67 25.28 -0.57
C GLU A 380 -2.87 24.07 -0.06
N GLN A 381 -3.35 23.38 0.98
CA GLN A 381 -2.74 22.13 1.45
C GLN A 381 -2.99 20.97 0.47
N ARG A 382 -4.19 20.88 -0.14
CA ARG A 382 -4.50 19.87 -1.16
C ARG A 382 -3.59 20.07 -2.39
N ILE A 383 -3.43 21.31 -2.84
CA ILE A 383 -2.49 21.72 -3.88
C ILE A 383 -1.03 21.42 -3.48
N GLU A 384 -0.63 21.67 -2.23
CA GLU A 384 0.71 21.33 -1.71
C GLU A 384 0.98 19.82 -1.78
N LEU A 385 0.08 18.98 -1.26
CA LEU A 385 0.21 17.52 -1.28
C LEU A 385 0.34 17.00 -2.73
N THR A 386 -0.51 17.48 -3.64
CA THR A 386 -0.47 17.15 -5.06
C THR A 386 0.81 17.62 -5.75
N GLN A 387 1.28 18.83 -5.42
CA GLN A 387 2.52 19.40 -5.95
C GLN A 387 3.74 18.60 -5.54
N VAL A 388 3.77 18.07 -4.31
CA VAL A 388 4.90 17.29 -3.80
C VAL A 388 4.84 15.84 -4.28
N PHE A 389 3.68 15.17 -4.21
CA PHE A 389 3.45 13.90 -4.91
C PHE A 389 1.98 13.43 -5.01
N ALA A 390 1.35 13.61 -6.18
CA ALA A 390 0.19 12.82 -6.64
C ALA A 390 0.48 12.06 -7.96
N ARG A 391 -0.36 11.08 -8.34
CA ARG A 391 -0.27 10.29 -9.59
C ARG A 391 -1.64 9.98 -10.19
N GLY A 392 -1.69 9.64 -11.47
CA GLY A 392 -2.96 9.29 -12.14
C GLY A 392 -3.79 10.51 -12.50
N GLN A 393 -3.15 11.69 -12.56
CA GLN A 393 -3.82 12.95 -12.85
C GLN A 393 -4.39 13.02 -14.26
N ASP A 394 -5.49 13.76 -14.41
CA ASP A 394 -6.02 14.29 -15.67
C ASP A 394 -6.58 15.71 -15.45
N ALA A 395 -7.33 16.26 -16.41
CA ALA A 395 -7.87 17.61 -16.32
C ALA A 395 -9.04 17.78 -15.31
N GLU A 396 -9.54 16.69 -14.72
CA GLU A 396 -10.64 16.69 -13.75
C GLU A 396 -10.16 16.24 -12.35
N PHE A 397 -9.16 15.34 -12.28
CA PHE A 397 -8.67 14.73 -11.05
C PHE A 397 -7.18 14.99 -10.83
N ASP A 398 -6.84 15.48 -9.64
CA ASP A 398 -5.49 15.91 -9.27
C ASP A 398 -4.55 14.76 -8.83
N GLY A 399 -5.01 13.51 -8.89
CA GLY A 399 -4.21 12.33 -8.57
C GLY A 399 -4.24 11.90 -7.10
N LEU A 400 -5.10 12.52 -6.28
CA LEU A 400 -5.37 12.15 -4.89
C LEU A 400 -6.81 11.64 -4.74
N THR A 401 -6.98 10.47 -4.13
CA THR A 401 -8.28 9.81 -3.97
C THR A 401 -8.40 9.16 -2.58
N PRO A 402 -9.60 9.10 -1.97
CA PRO A 402 -9.88 8.21 -0.84
C PRO A 402 -9.68 6.71 -1.12
N GLY A 403 -9.40 6.33 -2.37
CA GLY A 403 -9.16 4.94 -2.75
C GLY A 403 -10.44 4.11 -2.56
N PHE A 404 -10.32 3.03 -1.79
CA PHE A 404 -11.42 2.14 -1.41
C PHE A 404 -12.08 2.49 -0.08
N LEU A 405 -11.65 3.55 0.62
CA LEU A 405 -12.18 3.89 1.97
C LEU A 405 -13.68 4.20 1.95
N GLU A 406 -14.21 4.71 0.84
CA GLU A 406 -15.64 4.91 0.61
C GLU A 406 -16.31 3.75 -0.17
N GLY A 407 -15.69 2.57 -0.15
CA GLY A 407 -16.08 1.41 -0.94
C GLY A 407 -15.52 1.39 -2.37
N PRO A 408 -15.82 0.33 -3.15
CA PRO A 408 -15.42 0.21 -4.55
C PRO A 408 -16.12 1.24 -5.43
N LYS A 409 -15.50 2.42 -5.59
CA LYS A 409 -15.89 3.48 -6.54
C LYS A 409 -15.03 3.40 -7.80
N HIS A 410 -15.20 2.35 -8.61
CA HIS A 410 -14.23 1.97 -9.64
C HIS A 410 -13.94 3.08 -10.67
N GLN A 411 -14.93 3.92 -11.01
CA GLN A 411 -14.78 5.02 -12.00
C GLN A 411 -13.80 6.12 -11.57
N ARG A 412 -13.61 6.32 -10.26
CA ARG A 412 -12.66 7.31 -9.71
C ARG A 412 -11.25 6.73 -9.55
N LEU A 413 -11.13 5.45 -9.21
CA LEU A 413 -9.87 4.86 -8.75
C LEU A 413 -8.75 4.88 -9.81
N VAL A 414 -9.08 4.45 -11.03
CA VAL A 414 -8.13 4.33 -12.16
C VAL A 414 -8.58 5.23 -13.29
N ARG A 415 -7.91 6.37 -13.46
CA ARG A 415 -8.15 7.30 -14.58
C ARG A 415 -7.50 6.84 -15.87
N GLY A 416 -6.32 6.21 -15.77
CA GLY A 416 -5.66 5.52 -16.88
C GLY A 416 -4.86 6.40 -17.85
N ARG A 417 -4.86 7.73 -17.69
CA ARG A 417 -4.10 8.67 -18.54
C ARG A 417 -2.58 8.64 -18.32
N ALA A 418 -2.12 8.61 -17.06
CA ALA A 418 -0.69 8.70 -16.74
C ALA A 418 -0.28 7.90 -15.48
N PRO A 419 0.87 7.19 -15.50
CA PRO A 419 1.33 6.36 -14.37
C PRO A 419 2.27 7.10 -13.41
N ARG A 420 2.75 8.28 -13.81
CA ARG A 420 3.81 9.07 -13.15
C ARG A 420 3.25 10.36 -12.56
N HIS A 421 3.97 10.91 -11.59
CA HIS A 421 3.68 12.21 -11.01
C HIS A 421 3.95 13.32 -12.04
N ARG A 422 2.98 14.22 -12.22
CA ARG A 422 3.09 15.40 -13.11
C ARG A 422 3.21 16.74 -12.37
N GLY A 423 2.97 16.75 -11.06
CA GLY A 423 2.73 17.97 -10.29
C GLY A 423 1.24 18.33 -10.26
N VAL A 424 0.94 19.63 -10.21
CA VAL A 424 -0.44 20.16 -10.21
C VAL A 424 -0.87 20.50 -11.63
N PHE A 425 -2.14 20.30 -11.97
CA PHE A 425 -2.71 20.80 -13.22
C PHE A 425 -2.76 22.34 -13.20
N LEU A 426 -2.35 23.01 -14.28
CA LEU A 426 -2.50 24.47 -14.41
C LEU A 426 -3.68 24.85 -15.30
N GLY A 427 -3.89 24.12 -16.39
CA GLY A 427 -4.76 24.57 -17.46
C GLY A 427 -4.40 23.99 -18.82
N GLU A 428 -4.86 24.67 -19.88
CA GLU A 428 -4.76 24.23 -21.27
C GLU A 428 -4.13 25.30 -22.17
N ILE A 429 -3.42 24.88 -23.22
CA ILE A 429 -2.86 25.78 -24.23
C ILE A 429 -3.99 26.23 -25.18
N THR A 430 -4.33 27.51 -25.17
CA THR A 430 -5.35 28.09 -26.05
C THR A 430 -4.76 28.70 -27.33
N ARG A 431 -3.46 29.03 -27.33
CA ARG A 431 -2.74 29.55 -28.51
C ARG A 431 -1.24 29.24 -28.43
N VAL A 432 -0.61 29.04 -29.60
CA VAL A 432 0.85 28.94 -29.73
C VAL A 432 1.35 30.07 -30.64
N ILE A 433 2.40 30.79 -30.24
CA ILE A 433 3.03 31.88 -30.98
C ILE A 433 4.45 31.43 -31.34
N ARG A 434 4.71 31.26 -32.64
CA ARG A 434 5.94 30.63 -33.17
C ARG A 434 6.88 31.69 -33.74
N ASN A 435 8.04 31.89 -33.11
CA ASN A 435 9.12 32.75 -33.60
C ASN A 435 10.34 31.93 -34.09
N GLY A 436 10.17 30.61 -34.19
CA GLY A 436 11.18 29.62 -34.58
C GLY A 436 10.99 28.33 -33.79
N ARG A 437 11.67 27.25 -34.17
CA ARG A 437 11.51 25.94 -33.50
C ARG A 437 11.79 25.98 -32.00
N ALA A 438 12.77 26.79 -31.59
CA ALA A 438 13.23 26.92 -30.21
C ALA A 438 12.92 28.29 -29.57
N SER A 439 11.99 29.06 -30.17
CA SER A 439 11.65 30.43 -29.76
C SER A 439 10.17 30.72 -29.99
N GLY A 440 9.45 31.12 -28.95
CA GLY A 440 8.01 31.33 -29.01
C GLY A 440 7.40 31.65 -27.65
N GLU A 441 6.09 31.87 -27.67
CA GLU A 441 5.24 32.09 -26.49
C GLU A 441 4.04 31.13 -26.58
N VAL A 442 3.45 30.75 -25.46
CA VAL A 442 2.16 30.01 -25.41
C VAL A 442 1.14 30.81 -24.62
N MET A 443 -0.12 30.79 -25.05
CA MET A 443 -1.23 31.29 -24.23
C MET A 443 -1.82 30.12 -23.46
N ILE A 444 -1.85 30.24 -22.14
CA ILE A 444 -2.39 29.24 -21.22
C ILE A 444 -3.63 29.82 -20.58
N ARG A 445 -4.73 29.07 -20.61
CA ARG A 445 -5.90 29.32 -19.76
C ARG A 445 -5.67 28.62 -18.43
N VAL A 446 -5.14 29.37 -17.46
CA VAL A 446 -4.96 28.91 -16.09
C VAL A 446 -6.33 28.90 -15.40
N ARG A 447 -6.59 27.89 -14.55
CA ARG A 447 -7.87 27.74 -13.85
C ARG A 447 -7.73 26.97 -12.53
N ASP A 448 -8.88 26.68 -11.92
CA ASP A 448 -9.05 25.86 -10.71
C ASP A 448 -8.29 26.43 -9.49
N GLY A 449 -8.09 27.75 -9.46
CA GLY A 449 -7.41 28.46 -8.37
C GLY A 449 -5.89 28.23 -8.29
N VAL A 450 -5.27 27.52 -9.24
CA VAL A 450 -3.86 27.13 -9.14
C VAL A 450 -2.93 28.29 -9.54
N GLU A 451 -2.08 28.68 -8.60
CA GLU A 451 -1.21 29.84 -8.75
C GLU A 451 0.05 29.54 -9.60
N MET A 452 0.24 30.28 -10.70
CA MET A 452 1.39 30.22 -11.59
C MET A 452 2.34 31.42 -11.38
N LYS A 453 3.63 31.14 -11.15
CA LYS A 453 4.67 32.14 -10.85
C LYS A 453 5.82 32.11 -11.84
N ARG A 454 6.49 33.26 -12.00
CA ARG A 454 7.79 33.33 -12.69
C ARG A 454 8.84 32.53 -11.90
N GLY A 455 9.47 31.58 -12.56
CA GLY A 455 10.39 30.59 -11.95
C GLY A 455 9.78 29.20 -11.81
N ASP A 456 8.46 29.02 -11.94
CA ASP A 456 7.84 27.69 -11.92
C ASP A 456 8.33 26.82 -13.08
N GLY A 457 8.46 25.52 -12.83
CA GLY A 457 8.78 24.54 -13.86
C GLY A 457 7.50 23.90 -14.37
N VAL A 458 7.24 23.97 -15.67
CA VAL A 458 6.03 23.40 -16.29
C VAL A 458 6.36 22.35 -17.36
N VAL A 459 5.44 21.41 -17.59
CA VAL A 459 5.47 20.45 -18.70
C VAL A 459 4.14 20.44 -19.45
N ILE A 460 4.23 20.25 -20.76
CA ILE A 460 3.12 20.18 -21.69
C ILE A 460 2.86 18.70 -22.03
N ASP A 461 1.69 18.19 -21.63
CA ASP A 461 1.29 16.79 -21.82
C ASP A 461 0.78 16.54 -23.25
N ARG A 462 1.35 15.50 -23.89
CA ARG A 462 0.99 15.06 -25.24
C ARG A 462 -0.06 13.94 -25.27
N GLY A 463 -0.66 13.55 -24.14
CA GLY A 463 -1.54 12.38 -24.05
C GLY A 463 -0.78 11.04 -24.23
N ALA A 464 0.55 11.09 -24.12
CA ALA A 464 1.46 10.02 -24.49
C ALA A 464 2.65 9.97 -23.50
N PRO A 465 2.45 9.51 -22.26
CA PRO A 465 3.47 9.63 -21.21
C PRO A 465 4.76 8.83 -21.49
N GLN A 466 4.72 7.85 -22.40
CA GLN A 466 5.91 7.15 -22.88
C GLN A 466 6.81 8.00 -23.81
N ASP A 467 6.27 9.06 -24.41
CA ASP A 467 7.01 9.95 -25.31
C ASP A 467 7.83 11.01 -24.53
N LYS A 468 8.80 11.65 -25.21
CA LYS A 468 9.41 12.89 -24.70
C LYS A 468 8.34 14.00 -24.71
N GLU A 469 8.12 14.62 -23.57
CA GLU A 469 7.32 15.84 -23.42
C GLU A 469 8.19 17.10 -23.54
N GLU A 470 7.57 18.25 -23.80
CA GLU A 470 8.23 19.55 -23.78
C GLU A 470 7.91 20.29 -22.48
N GLY A 471 8.87 21.03 -21.93
CA GLY A 471 8.72 21.72 -20.66
C GLY A 471 9.90 22.62 -20.35
N GLY A 472 9.69 23.60 -19.47
CA GLY A 472 10.66 24.65 -19.19
C GLY A 472 10.35 25.42 -17.91
N ARG A 473 11.18 26.42 -17.63
CA ARG A 473 10.94 27.39 -16.56
C ARG A 473 10.18 28.59 -17.12
N VAL A 474 9.07 28.94 -16.48
CA VAL A 474 8.27 30.14 -16.75
C VAL A 474 9.15 31.36 -16.51
N PHE A 475 9.55 32.07 -17.57
CA PHE A 475 10.46 33.20 -17.47
C PHE A 475 9.69 34.52 -17.33
N GLU A 476 8.64 34.70 -18.12
CA GLU A 476 7.74 35.86 -18.12
C GLU A 476 6.29 35.41 -18.33
N ILE A 477 5.36 36.14 -17.72
CA ILE A 477 3.91 35.93 -17.81
C ILE A 477 3.31 37.29 -18.18
N PHE A 478 2.52 37.35 -19.24
CA PHE A 478 1.87 38.57 -19.70
C PHE A 478 0.34 38.44 -19.63
N ASP A 479 -0.33 39.51 -19.22
CA ASP A 479 -1.79 39.61 -19.28
C ASP A 479 -2.31 39.86 -20.71
N SER A 480 -3.63 40.01 -20.85
CA SER A 480 -4.28 40.36 -22.12
C SER A 480 -3.84 41.71 -22.71
N ASN A 481 -3.28 42.60 -21.89
CA ASN A 481 -2.78 43.92 -22.27
C ASN A 481 -1.26 43.93 -22.52
N ARG A 482 -0.62 42.75 -22.62
CA ARG A 482 0.83 42.54 -22.76
C ARG A 482 1.66 43.15 -21.61
N GLN A 483 1.05 43.39 -20.45
CA GLN A 483 1.75 43.81 -19.24
C GLN A 483 2.35 42.61 -18.52
N LEU A 484 3.56 42.77 -17.99
CA LEU A 484 4.28 41.72 -17.26
C LEU A 484 3.66 41.55 -15.86
N VAL A 485 3.17 40.34 -15.57
CA VAL A 485 2.51 39.94 -14.32
C VAL A 485 3.23 38.75 -13.66
N GLY A 486 2.75 38.31 -12.50
CA GLY A 486 3.35 37.19 -11.75
C GLY A 486 4.74 37.54 -11.19
N GLY A 487 4.82 38.54 -10.31
CA GLY A 487 6.05 39.08 -9.75
C GLY A 487 6.87 38.13 -8.88
N LYS A 488 7.89 38.65 -8.19
CA LYS A 488 8.69 37.86 -7.23
C LYS A 488 7.90 37.59 -5.95
N GLY A 489 7.16 36.49 -5.95
CA GLY A 489 6.36 36.02 -4.80
C GLY A 489 4.85 36.14 -4.99
N GLU A 490 4.41 36.85 -6.02
CA GLU A 490 3.01 37.01 -6.44
C GLU A 490 2.80 36.20 -7.72
N GLY A 491 1.88 35.25 -7.76
CA GLY A 491 1.50 34.55 -8.98
C GLY A 491 0.23 35.09 -9.63
N VAL A 492 -0.21 34.40 -10.67
CA VAL A 492 -1.53 34.56 -11.30
C VAL A 492 -2.34 33.27 -11.14
N THR A 493 -3.65 33.37 -10.95
CA THR A 493 -4.58 32.23 -10.88
C THR A 493 -5.45 32.19 -12.15
N ASP A 494 -6.77 32.14 -12.02
CA ASP A 494 -7.73 31.91 -13.11
C ASP A 494 -7.73 33.03 -14.16
N GLY A 495 -7.38 32.71 -15.41
CA GLY A 495 -7.31 33.67 -16.51
C GLY A 495 -6.53 33.15 -17.73
N GLU A 496 -6.51 33.93 -18.81
CA GLU A 496 -5.67 33.64 -19.99
C GLU A 496 -4.40 34.50 -19.98
N TYR A 497 -3.25 33.85 -19.95
CA TYR A 497 -1.94 34.48 -19.84
C TYR A 497 -1.00 34.01 -20.95
N THR A 498 -0.21 34.94 -21.50
CA THR A 498 0.86 34.59 -22.45
C THR A 498 2.14 34.32 -21.70
N VAL A 499 2.71 33.13 -21.85
CA VAL A 499 3.89 32.65 -21.12
C VAL A 499 5.08 32.50 -22.07
N ALA A 500 6.21 33.06 -21.66
CA ALA A 500 7.50 32.89 -22.32
C ALA A 500 8.44 32.01 -21.47
N PHE A 501 9.28 31.23 -22.15
CA PHE A 501 10.22 30.28 -21.55
C PHE A 501 11.67 30.68 -21.84
N GLY A 502 12.60 30.09 -21.09
CA GLY A 502 14.03 30.25 -21.41
C GLY A 502 14.38 29.67 -22.78
N SER A 503 15.30 30.33 -23.50
CA SER A 503 15.73 29.94 -24.84
C SER A 503 16.17 28.47 -24.92
N ASN A 504 15.79 27.79 -26.01
CA ASN A 504 16.11 26.37 -26.25
C ASN A 504 15.56 25.36 -25.22
N GLN A 505 14.60 25.73 -24.36
CA GLN A 505 13.98 24.78 -23.41
C GLN A 505 12.83 23.97 -24.04
N ILE A 506 12.10 24.55 -25.00
CA ILE A 506 10.92 23.93 -25.62
C ILE A 506 11.09 23.88 -27.15
N ASP A 507 10.82 22.70 -27.71
CA ASP A 507 10.62 22.49 -29.14
C ASP A 507 9.17 22.82 -29.51
N PHE A 508 8.90 24.06 -29.92
CA PHE A 508 7.54 24.55 -30.16
C PHE A 508 6.85 23.79 -31.30
N ASP A 509 7.60 23.17 -32.23
CA ASP A 509 7.05 22.31 -33.29
C ASP A 509 6.45 21.00 -32.76
N ARG A 510 6.55 20.75 -31.44
CA ARG A 510 5.90 19.64 -30.72
C ARG A 510 4.77 20.10 -29.78
N VAL A 511 4.41 21.39 -29.82
CA VAL A 511 3.40 22.03 -28.96
C VAL A 511 2.17 22.44 -29.78
N GLU A 512 0.98 22.08 -29.29
CA GLU A 512 -0.30 22.21 -30.00
C GLU A 512 -1.39 22.79 -29.08
N VAL A 513 -2.45 23.36 -29.67
CA VAL A 513 -3.61 23.90 -28.93
C VAL A 513 -4.44 22.74 -28.37
N GLY A 514 -4.96 22.90 -27.14
CA GLY A 514 -5.66 21.86 -26.39
C GLY A 514 -4.76 20.92 -25.57
N GLN A 515 -3.44 21.07 -25.65
CA GLN A 515 -2.52 20.32 -24.78
C GLN A 515 -2.60 20.81 -23.33
N LEU A 516 -2.56 19.87 -22.38
CA LEU A 516 -2.66 20.14 -20.95
C LEU A 516 -1.32 20.59 -20.37
N VAL A 517 -1.31 21.58 -19.48
CA VAL A 517 -0.11 22.11 -18.84
C VAL A 517 -0.10 21.79 -17.34
N TRP A 518 1.07 21.39 -16.83
CA TRP A 518 1.26 20.94 -15.46
C TRP A 518 2.41 21.69 -14.78
N ARG A 519 2.20 22.15 -13.54
CA ARG A 519 3.24 22.74 -12.68
C ARG A 519 4.04 21.64 -12.00
N THR A 520 5.20 21.31 -12.54
CA THR A 520 6.11 20.25 -12.08
C THR A 520 7.01 20.65 -10.91
N SER A 521 7.17 21.95 -10.63
CA SER A 521 8.08 22.49 -9.61
C SER A 521 7.68 23.92 -9.26
N ASP A 522 7.44 24.17 -7.97
CA ASP A 522 7.20 25.48 -7.36
C ASP A 522 8.39 25.79 -6.44
N PRO A 523 9.34 26.66 -6.86
CA PRO A 523 10.52 26.98 -6.04
C PRO A 523 10.21 27.63 -4.70
N THR A 524 9.04 28.26 -4.56
CA THR A 524 8.60 28.92 -3.32
C THR A 524 8.18 27.86 -2.30
N LEU A 525 7.40 26.88 -2.74
CA LEU A 525 7.03 25.72 -1.93
C LEU A 525 8.25 24.84 -1.61
N GLU A 526 9.12 24.58 -2.58
CA GLU A 526 10.37 23.83 -2.35
C GLU A 526 11.23 24.51 -1.27
N ALA A 527 11.33 25.85 -1.27
CA ALA A 527 12.02 26.61 -0.23
C ALA A 527 11.30 26.62 1.13
N LYS A 528 9.95 26.63 1.15
CA LYS A 528 9.13 26.49 2.37
C LYS A 528 9.38 25.12 3.03
N LEU A 529 9.27 24.04 2.26
CA LEU A 529 9.45 22.67 2.76
C LEU A 529 10.91 22.38 3.15
N ALA A 530 11.89 22.93 2.44
CA ALA A 530 13.30 22.77 2.80
C ALA A 530 13.64 23.32 4.19
N LYS A 531 12.95 24.36 4.69
CA LYS A 531 13.12 24.87 6.07
C LYS A 531 12.58 23.90 7.13
N MET A 532 11.55 23.12 6.79
CA MET A 532 10.96 22.11 7.68
C MET A 532 11.81 20.84 7.79
N VAL A 533 12.84 20.67 6.93
CA VAL A 533 13.77 19.54 6.95
C VAL A 533 15.06 19.98 7.64
N PRO A 534 15.32 19.58 8.90
CA PRO A 534 16.43 20.13 9.66
C PRO A 534 17.80 19.62 9.19
N THR A 535 18.74 20.56 9.06
CA THR A 535 20.18 20.30 8.90
C THR A 535 20.87 19.97 10.22
N GLU A 536 20.29 20.37 11.35
CA GLU A 536 20.81 20.17 12.72
C GLU A 536 19.95 19.14 13.49
N GLN A 537 20.28 18.86 14.75
CA GLN A 537 19.55 17.85 15.54
C GLN A 537 18.15 18.28 15.99
N VAL A 538 17.90 19.59 16.22
CA VAL A 538 16.62 20.14 16.71
C VAL A 538 16.31 21.43 15.94
N SER A 539 15.13 21.55 15.34
CA SER A 539 14.72 22.78 14.65
C SER A 539 14.20 23.86 15.60
N ARG A 540 14.23 25.12 15.15
CA ARG A 540 13.47 26.21 15.79
C ARG A 540 11.99 26.24 15.35
N GLU A 541 11.68 25.63 14.21
CA GLU A 541 10.34 25.63 13.57
C GLU A 541 9.69 24.21 13.58
N GLY A 542 10.35 23.25 14.23
CA GLY A 542 9.91 21.86 14.34
C GLY A 542 8.97 21.60 15.53
N PHE A 543 8.20 20.52 15.44
CA PHE A 543 7.33 20.02 16.51
C PHE A 543 8.13 19.69 17.79
N ARG A 544 7.58 20.02 18.96
CA ARG A 544 8.18 19.77 20.28
C ARG A 544 7.12 19.31 21.27
N ASP A 545 7.55 18.53 22.26
CA ASP A 545 6.65 18.03 23.30
C ASP A 545 6.38 19.09 24.36
N SER A 546 5.10 19.23 24.74
CA SER A 546 4.71 19.97 25.93
C SER A 546 5.29 19.30 27.18
N VAL A 547 5.84 20.11 28.08
CA VAL A 547 6.22 19.68 29.42
C VAL A 547 5.70 20.64 30.49
N ALA A 548 5.28 20.07 31.61
CA ALA A 548 5.03 20.80 32.84
C ALA A 548 6.32 20.87 33.66
N ILE A 549 6.60 22.00 34.30
CA ILE A 549 7.77 22.17 35.16
C ILE A 549 7.34 22.52 36.57
N VAL A 550 7.76 21.74 37.56
CA VAL A 550 7.48 21.97 38.99
C VAL A 550 8.77 22.38 39.70
N VAL A 551 8.74 23.49 40.42
CA VAL A 551 9.89 24.03 41.16
C VAL A 551 9.62 23.95 42.65
N ARG A 552 10.57 23.40 43.42
CA ARG A 552 10.41 23.12 44.85
C ARG A 552 11.63 23.56 45.67
N GLY A 553 11.42 23.83 46.96
CA GLY A 553 12.47 24.10 47.94
C GLY A 553 12.04 25.11 49.02
N ALA A 554 12.91 25.38 49.97
CA ALA A 554 12.75 26.39 51.03
C ALA A 554 14.12 26.98 51.42
N LEU A 555 14.12 27.98 52.31
CA LEU A 555 15.35 28.55 52.88
C LEU A 555 16.23 27.46 53.51
N ASN A 556 17.52 27.45 53.14
CA ASN A 556 18.53 26.42 53.45
C ASN A 556 18.34 25.04 52.78
N GLU A 557 17.40 24.87 51.85
CA GLU A 557 17.28 23.70 50.98
C GLU A 557 17.84 23.99 49.57
N GLN A 558 18.24 22.97 48.82
CA GLN A 558 18.53 23.14 47.38
C GLN A 558 17.24 23.42 46.61
N LEU A 559 17.30 24.29 45.59
CA LEU A 559 16.19 24.46 44.65
C LEU A 559 16.17 23.26 43.70
N VAL A 560 15.01 22.61 43.62
CA VAL A 560 14.75 21.45 42.76
C VAL A 560 13.89 21.86 41.58
N VAL A 561 14.33 21.52 40.37
CA VAL A 561 13.56 21.65 39.13
C VAL A 561 13.18 20.25 38.65
N GLN A 562 11.88 19.98 38.58
CA GLN A 562 11.33 18.73 38.03
C GLN A 562 10.59 19.04 36.73
N ILE A 563 10.91 18.34 35.64
CA ILE A 563 10.26 18.47 34.34
C ILE A 563 9.51 17.18 34.04
N ILE A 564 8.21 17.31 33.75
CA ILE A 564 7.25 16.21 33.56
C ILE A 564 6.69 16.27 32.15
N ASP A 565 6.67 15.16 31.41
CA ASP A 565 6.06 15.10 30.08
C ASP A 565 4.66 14.46 30.06
N GLU A 566 3.99 14.53 28.90
CA GLU A 566 2.64 14.01 28.68
C GLU A 566 2.48 12.49 28.95
N ALA A 567 3.58 11.73 29.02
CA ALA A 567 3.58 10.31 29.39
C ALA A 567 3.89 10.08 30.88
N GLY A 568 3.98 11.14 31.69
CA GLY A 568 4.25 11.09 33.12
C GLY A 568 5.73 10.85 33.50
N ARG A 569 6.65 10.84 32.53
CA ARG A 569 8.10 10.69 32.76
C ARG A 569 8.66 11.94 33.41
N THR A 570 9.63 11.81 34.33
CA THR A 570 10.12 12.93 35.15
C THR A 570 11.65 13.02 35.22
N GLY A 571 12.19 14.11 34.68
CA GLY A 571 13.58 14.50 34.92
C GLY A 571 13.69 15.47 36.09
N GLU A 572 14.66 15.27 36.97
CA GLU A 572 14.95 16.15 38.11
C GLU A 572 16.39 16.68 38.04
N GLY A 573 16.58 17.96 38.39
CA GLY A 573 17.87 18.60 38.56
C GLY A 573 17.85 19.58 39.73
N ARG A 574 19.01 19.80 40.36
CA ARG A 574 19.13 20.54 41.63
C ARG A 574 20.20 21.62 41.55
N THR A 575 20.05 22.68 42.32
CA THR A 575 21.14 23.66 42.52
C THR A 575 22.24 23.06 43.38
N PHE A 576 23.46 23.55 43.24
CA PHE A 576 24.59 23.08 44.05
C PHE A 576 24.50 23.68 45.46
N SER A 577 24.35 25.01 45.50
CA SER A 577 24.10 25.81 46.68
C SER A 577 22.66 25.62 47.16
N ALA A 578 22.45 25.82 48.47
CA ALA A 578 21.13 26.00 49.04
C ALA A 578 20.55 27.39 48.71
N LEU A 579 19.24 27.54 48.86
CA LEU A 579 18.52 28.81 48.79
C LEU A 579 18.85 29.65 50.04
N GLU A 580 19.51 30.79 49.84
CA GLU A 580 19.91 31.71 50.91
C GLU A 580 18.86 32.80 51.16
N SER A 581 19.00 33.57 52.25
CA SER A 581 18.19 34.79 52.45
C SER A 581 18.81 35.95 51.68
N SER A 582 18.00 36.67 50.89
CA SER A 582 18.52 37.72 50.02
C SER A 582 18.96 38.97 50.79
N GLN A 583 20.21 39.38 50.54
CA GLN A 583 20.81 40.60 51.07
C GLN A 583 20.62 41.83 50.14
N ASN A 584 20.18 41.64 48.89
CA ASN A 584 20.08 42.72 47.89
C ASN A 584 18.84 42.55 46.97
N LYS A 585 18.89 41.62 46.00
CA LYS A 585 17.75 41.32 45.11
C LYS A 585 17.21 39.94 45.43
N ALA A 586 15.94 39.86 45.82
CA ALA A 586 15.24 38.59 46.00
C ALA A 586 15.02 37.87 44.65
N LEU A 587 14.82 36.55 44.72
CA LEU A 587 14.37 35.73 43.61
C LEU A 587 12.89 36.05 43.31
N ASP A 588 12.64 36.81 42.25
CA ASP A 588 11.29 37.11 41.77
C ASP A 588 10.73 35.97 40.90
N GLU A 589 9.46 35.64 41.14
CA GLU A 589 8.72 34.58 40.42
C GLU A 589 8.82 34.73 38.89
N LYS A 590 8.71 35.96 38.39
CA LYS A 590 8.75 36.28 36.96
C LYS A 590 10.08 35.93 36.30
N SER A 591 11.20 36.30 36.93
CA SER A 591 12.55 35.93 36.46
C SER A 591 12.82 34.44 36.59
N LEU A 592 12.32 33.78 37.65
CA LEU A 592 12.43 32.34 37.84
C LEU A 592 11.69 31.58 36.73
N ARG A 593 10.40 31.90 36.52
CA ARG A 593 9.56 31.34 35.44
C ARG A 593 10.21 31.51 34.07
N LYS A 594 10.79 32.67 33.78
CA LYS A 594 11.55 32.91 32.53
C LYS A 594 12.81 32.03 32.46
N ALA A 595 13.66 32.05 33.48
CA ALA A 595 14.92 31.31 33.46
C ALA A 595 14.71 29.79 33.33
N ILE A 596 13.65 29.25 33.92
CA ILE A 596 13.28 27.83 33.87
C ILE A 596 12.49 27.48 32.60
N GLY A 597 11.61 28.34 32.11
CA GLY A 597 10.79 28.09 30.92
C GLY A 597 11.54 28.18 29.58
N GLU A 598 12.75 28.75 29.54
CA GLU A 598 13.58 28.89 28.33
C GLU A 598 14.24 27.56 27.86
N LEU A 599 13.43 26.57 27.44
CA LEU A 599 13.87 25.26 26.93
C LEU A 599 14.41 25.26 25.48
N GLY A 600 14.91 26.40 25.00
CA GLY A 600 15.40 26.57 23.63
C GLY A 600 16.59 25.65 23.28
N GLY A 601 16.54 25.01 22.11
CA GLY A 601 17.54 24.03 21.64
C GLY A 601 17.27 22.59 22.08
N THR A 602 16.22 22.36 22.88
CA THR A 602 15.74 21.03 23.28
C THR A 602 14.51 20.63 22.44
N PRO A 603 14.14 19.34 22.36
CA PRO A 603 12.90 18.91 21.71
C PRO A 603 11.62 19.19 22.53
N LEU A 604 11.72 20.03 23.57
CA LEU A 604 10.65 20.30 24.54
C LEU A 604 10.18 21.76 24.44
N VAL A 605 8.93 22.01 24.84
CA VAL A 605 8.35 23.34 25.03
C VAL A 605 7.58 23.40 26.35
N THR A 606 7.74 24.49 27.08
CA THR A 606 7.11 24.69 28.39
C THR A 606 5.61 24.96 28.22
N ALA A 607 4.76 24.03 28.65
CA ALA A 607 3.31 24.22 28.67
C ALA A 607 2.84 24.87 29.98
N SER A 608 3.49 24.55 31.10
CA SER A 608 3.22 25.17 32.40
C SER A 608 4.49 25.23 33.27
N VAL A 609 4.50 26.18 34.20
CA VAL A 609 5.46 26.22 35.31
C VAL A 609 4.66 26.39 36.60
N ASP A 610 4.89 25.52 37.57
CA ASP A 610 4.39 25.62 38.93
C ASP A 610 5.55 25.93 39.88
N VAL A 611 5.37 26.95 40.72
CA VAL A 611 6.32 27.37 41.77
C VAL A 611 5.67 27.38 43.16
N SER A 612 4.42 26.91 43.29
CA SER A 612 3.66 26.90 44.56
C SER A 612 4.34 26.08 45.66
N ALA A 613 5.20 25.14 45.28
CA ALA A 613 6.02 24.31 46.17
C ALA A 613 7.38 24.95 46.57
N LEU A 614 7.67 26.19 46.16
CA LEU A 614 8.89 26.93 46.51
C LEU A 614 8.60 27.96 47.63
N ARG A 615 8.90 27.58 48.87
CA ARG A 615 8.51 28.32 50.08
C ARG A 615 9.43 29.52 50.34
N GLY A 616 8.88 30.73 50.22
CA GLY A 616 9.59 32.00 50.47
C GLY A 616 9.99 32.78 49.22
N ILE A 617 9.51 32.39 48.04
CA ILE A 617 9.57 33.22 46.84
C ILE A 617 8.72 34.49 47.02
N VAL A 618 9.09 35.57 46.32
CA VAL A 618 8.29 36.81 46.24
C VAL A 618 7.35 36.72 45.04
N CYS A 619 6.05 36.95 45.26
CA CYS A 619 5.02 36.81 44.23
C CYS A 619 4.76 38.15 43.51
N ASP A 620 4.21 38.07 42.30
CA ASP A 620 3.82 39.25 41.51
C ASP A 620 2.65 39.99 42.20
N GLY A 621 2.97 40.99 43.04
CA GLY A 621 2.01 41.82 43.77
C GLY A 621 2.45 42.27 45.16
N ASP A 622 3.47 41.62 45.74
CA ASP A 622 4.03 42.00 47.04
C ASP A 622 4.74 43.37 47.00
N GLU A 623 4.71 44.11 48.12
CA GLU A 623 5.49 45.35 48.24
C GLU A 623 7.01 45.10 48.18
N ALA A 624 7.77 46.13 47.81
CA ALA A 624 9.18 46.03 47.45
C ALA A 624 10.04 45.26 48.48
N PRO A 625 10.99 44.40 48.03
CA PRO A 625 11.64 43.42 48.89
C PRO A 625 12.38 44.07 50.06
N ILE A 626 11.88 43.83 51.27
CA ILE A 626 12.55 44.19 52.52
C ILE A 626 13.86 43.38 52.60
N PRO A 627 15.03 43.99 52.82
CA PRO A 627 16.29 43.26 52.96
C PRO A 627 16.18 42.17 54.04
N GLY A 628 16.55 40.93 53.71
CA GLY A 628 16.37 39.77 54.57
C GLY A 628 14.99 39.08 54.50
N LYS A 629 14.07 39.50 53.61
CA LYS A 629 12.83 38.78 53.27
C LYS A 629 12.80 38.38 51.79
N GLY A 630 13.04 37.11 51.53
CA GLY A 630 12.97 36.50 50.19
C GLY A 630 14.20 35.65 49.90
N LEU A 631 14.03 34.60 49.09
CA LEU A 631 15.12 33.69 48.74
C LEU A 631 16.14 34.32 47.77
N TYR A 632 17.36 33.80 47.77
CA TYR A 632 18.40 34.06 46.77
C TYR A 632 19.06 32.76 46.30
N ILE A 633 19.37 32.70 45.00
CA ILE A 633 20.19 31.67 44.36
C ILE A 633 20.72 32.24 43.04
N SER A 634 21.87 31.77 42.55
CA SER A 634 22.45 32.34 41.33
C SER A 634 21.65 31.95 40.06
N PRO A 635 21.42 32.88 39.11
CA PRO A 635 20.78 32.56 37.83
C PRO A 635 21.54 31.52 36.99
N THR A 636 22.84 31.35 37.25
CA THR A 636 23.67 30.30 36.64
C THR A 636 23.29 28.92 37.15
N GLU A 637 23.03 28.77 38.46
CA GLU A 637 22.60 27.50 39.06
C GLU A 637 21.17 27.13 38.70
N ILE A 638 20.24 28.10 38.63
CA ILE A 638 18.89 27.85 38.09
C ILE A 638 18.99 27.25 36.67
N LYS A 639 19.88 27.80 35.84
CA LYS A 639 20.14 27.31 34.48
C LYS A 639 20.95 26.00 34.46
N ALA A 640 21.66 25.63 35.53
CA ALA A 640 22.26 24.30 35.69
C ALA A 640 21.16 23.27 36.02
N ALA A 641 20.47 23.43 37.15
CA ALA A 641 19.39 22.57 37.60
C ALA A 641 18.34 22.29 36.51
N ARG A 642 17.95 23.32 35.74
CA ARG A 642 17.06 23.18 34.56
C ARG A 642 17.65 22.30 33.46
N ARG A 643 18.93 22.47 33.11
CA ARG A 643 19.60 21.64 32.08
C ARG A 643 19.73 20.19 32.55
N ASP A 644 20.04 19.99 33.81
CA ASP A 644 20.20 18.68 34.42
C ASP A 644 18.84 17.95 34.48
N ALA A 645 17.76 18.66 34.82
CA ALA A 645 16.39 18.15 34.73
C ALA A 645 15.97 17.77 33.31
N VAL A 646 16.30 18.61 32.30
CA VAL A 646 16.06 18.27 30.88
C VAL A 646 16.83 17.01 30.49
N GLU A 647 18.12 16.93 30.78
CA GLU A 647 18.95 15.79 30.37
C GLU A 647 18.62 14.52 31.17
N ALA A 648 18.12 14.62 32.40
CA ALA A 648 17.52 13.51 33.13
C ALA A 648 16.26 12.98 32.42
N LEU A 649 15.32 13.85 32.02
CA LEU A 649 14.11 13.45 31.27
C LEU A 649 14.46 12.88 29.89
N LEU A 650 15.41 13.49 29.18
CA LEU A 650 15.88 12.98 27.89
C LEU A 650 16.63 11.65 28.05
N ARG A 651 17.36 11.44 29.15
CA ARG A 651 17.97 10.16 29.49
C ARG A 651 16.91 9.10 29.75
N GLU A 652 15.94 9.38 30.61
CA GLU A 652 14.80 8.48 30.92
C GLU A 652 14.08 8.07 29.64
N ARG A 653 13.72 9.03 28.79
CA ARG A 653 13.14 8.81 27.46
C ARG A 653 14.01 7.90 26.58
N ARG A 654 15.33 8.10 26.53
CA ARG A 654 16.27 7.26 25.76
C ARG A 654 16.50 5.88 26.39
N THR A 655 16.13 5.66 27.65
CA THR A 655 16.27 4.37 28.34
C THR A 655 14.99 3.55 28.38
N GLY A 656 13.83 4.18 28.58
CA GLY A 656 12.53 3.52 28.65
C GLY A 656 12.01 2.98 27.31
N GLY A 657 10.95 2.18 27.40
CA GLY A 657 10.41 1.33 26.34
C GLY A 657 10.30 -0.13 26.83
N PRO A 658 9.89 -1.10 25.98
CA PRO A 658 9.99 -2.52 26.30
C PRO A 658 11.43 -2.92 26.65
N ASP A 659 11.57 -3.83 27.60
CA ASP A 659 12.86 -4.12 28.25
C ASP A 659 13.93 -4.66 27.31
N ARG A 660 15.15 -4.21 27.56
CA ARG A 660 16.26 -4.22 26.60
C ARG A 660 16.87 -5.61 26.48
N ALA A 661 16.35 -6.39 25.52
CA ALA A 661 16.75 -7.77 25.28
C ALA A 661 16.52 -8.72 26.48
N GLU A 662 15.71 -8.32 27.47
CA GLU A 662 15.31 -9.20 28.55
C GLU A 662 14.40 -10.30 28.03
N GLY A 663 14.70 -11.55 28.40
CA GLY A 663 14.07 -12.73 27.82
C GLY A 663 14.52 -13.07 26.40
N LEU A 664 15.62 -12.49 25.87
CA LEU A 664 16.24 -13.06 24.65
C LEU A 664 16.66 -14.51 24.91
N ALA A 665 16.21 -15.42 24.07
CA ALA A 665 16.53 -16.83 24.19
C ALA A 665 17.91 -17.18 23.61
N ASN A 666 18.45 -18.33 23.99
CA ASN A 666 19.79 -18.81 23.59
C ASN A 666 19.91 -18.99 22.06
N ASP A 667 21.15 -19.04 21.56
CA ASP A 667 21.46 -19.05 20.12
C ASP A 667 21.02 -20.34 19.38
N GLU A 668 20.59 -21.39 20.10
CA GLU A 668 20.09 -22.65 19.52
C GLU A 668 18.62 -22.62 19.09
N VAL A 669 17.82 -21.62 19.48
CA VAL A 669 16.35 -21.65 19.35
C VAL A 669 15.87 -21.74 17.89
N VAL A 670 16.53 -21.08 16.93
CA VAL A 670 16.16 -21.23 15.52
C VAL A 670 16.53 -22.61 14.99
N ASP A 671 17.66 -23.17 15.42
CA ASP A 671 18.03 -24.52 15.01
C ASP A 671 17.12 -25.57 15.66
N ALA A 672 16.59 -25.31 16.85
CA ALA A 672 15.53 -26.11 17.47
C ALA A 672 14.22 -26.00 16.68
N LEU A 673 13.79 -24.80 16.28
CA LEU A 673 12.61 -24.61 15.43
C LEU A 673 12.72 -25.33 14.08
N VAL A 674 13.88 -25.24 13.41
CA VAL A 674 14.14 -25.94 12.14
C VAL A 674 14.26 -27.46 12.34
N ARG A 675 14.81 -27.94 13.48
CA ARG A 675 14.77 -29.38 13.83
C ARG A 675 13.35 -29.87 14.11
N ASN A 676 12.52 -29.07 14.77
CA ASN A 676 11.13 -29.42 15.10
C ASN A 676 10.18 -29.33 13.89
N ALA A 677 10.59 -28.63 12.83
CA ALA A 677 9.91 -28.61 11.54
C ALA A 677 10.11 -29.91 10.73
N TRP A 678 10.94 -30.84 11.19
CA TRP A 678 11.16 -32.15 10.55
C TRP A 678 10.05 -33.14 10.92
N TRP A 679 9.63 -33.95 9.94
CA TRP A 679 8.62 -35.01 10.06
C TRP A 679 9.22 -36.35 9.57
N GLY A 680 9.42 -37.27 10.51
CA GLY A 680 9.96 -38.62 10.29
C GLY A 680 10.66 -39.18 11.53
N ASP A 681 10.85 -40.49 11.60
CA ASP A 681 11.23 -41.29 12.79
C ASP A 681 12.61 -41.04 13.42
N GLY A 682 13.31 -39.96 13.04
CA GLY A 682 14.65 -39.66 13.53
C GLY A 682 14.99 -38.19 13.51
N GLU A 683 15.55 -37.71 14.63
CA GLU A 683 16.27 -36.44 14.71
C GLU A 683 17.32 -36.35 13.60
N ARG A 684 17.67 -35.11 13.19
CA ARG A 684 18.88 -34.85 12.38
C ARG A 684 20.15 -35.21 13.17
N LYS A 685 20.49 -36.50 13.23
CA LYS A 685 21.76 -36.98 13.78
C LYS A 685 22.90 -36.49 12.91
N SER A 686 23.63 -35.50 13.43
CA SER A 686 24.90 -35.04 12.90
C SER A 686 25.82 -36.23 12.60
N GLN A 687 26.10 -36.47 11.30
CA GLN A 687 27.01 -37.51 10.86
C GLN A 687 27.95 -37.02 9.75
N THR A 688 29.05 -36.41 10.19
CA THR A 688 30.35 -36.87 9.70
C THR A 688 30.68 -38.24 10.33
N SER A 689 30.06 -39.31 9.86
CA SER A 689 30.52 -40.68 10.13
C SER A 689 29.96 -41.68 9.13
N THR A 690 30.83 -42.49 8.54
CA THR A 690 30.46 -43.59 7.63
C THR A 690 29.99 -44.81 8.42
N THR A 691 28.76 -45.27 8.19
CA THR A 691 28.43 -46.71 8.16
C THR A 691 27.08 -46.93 7.50
N ALA A 692 26.98 -47.91 6.60
CA ALA A 692 25.73 -48.24 5.92
C ALA A 692 24.87 -49.16 6.81
N ALA A 693 23.63 -48.74 7.09
CA ALA A 693 22.62 -49.58 7.74
C ALA A 693 21.34 -49.58 6.88
N THR A 694 20.94 -50.75 6.37
CA THR A 694 19.81 -50.88 5.43
C THR A 694 18.48 -51.07 6.16
N THR A 695 17.70 -50.00 6.30
CA THR A 695 16.27 -50.07 6.64
C THR A 695 15.44 -49.64 5.43
N LYS A 696 14.73 -50.59 4.81
CA LYS A 696 13.74 -50.31 3.77
C LYS A 696 12.47 -49.74 4.41
N SER A 697 12.32 -48.41 4.41
CA SER A 697 10.97 -47.83 4.38
C SER A 697 10.42 -47.99 2.95
N VAL A 698 9.12 -48.26 2.84
CA VAL A 698 8.44 -48.35 1.53
C VAL A 698 8.14 -46.92 1.07
N ARG A 699 8.96 -46.40 0.15
CA ARG A 699 8.60 -45.17 -0.57
C ARG A 699 7.52 -45.51 -1.61
N ASN A 700 6.43 -44.76 -1.62
CA ASN A 700 5.56 -44.68 -2.78
C ASN A 700 6.22 -43.69 -3.75
N ASP A 701 7.08 -44.19 -4.64
CA ASP A 701 7.85 -43.37 -5.59
C ASP A 701 6.99 -42.87 -6.80
N GLU A 702 5.68 -43.12 -6.81
CA GLU A 702 4.76 -42.70 -7.88
C GLU A 702 4.21 -41.28 -7.68
N ALA A 703 4.17 -40.51 -8.77
CA ALA A 703 3.67 -39.14 -8.79
C ALA A 703 2.13 -39.09 -8.81
N SER A 704 1.55 -38.44 -7.82
CA SER A 704 0.13 -38.07 -7.78
C SER A 704 -0.05 -36.72 -8.48
N ILE A 705 -0.85 -36.68 -9.56
CA ILE A 705 -1.11 -35.47 -10.33
C ILE A 705 -2.59 -35.07 -10.17
N SER A 706 -2.83 -33.91 -9.55
CA SER A 706 -4.14 -33.26 -9.49
C SER A 706 -4.30 -32.22 -10.61
N VAL A 707 -5.54 -31.94 -11.00
CA VAL A 707 -5.84 -30.93 -12.03
C VAL A 707 -6.85 -29.92 -11.55
N LEU A 708 -6.55 -28.63 -11.72
CA LEU A 708 -7.44 -27.53 -11.37
C LEU A 708 -8.14 -26.99 -12.62
N CYS A 709 -9.46 -27.11 -12.64
CA CYS A 709 -10.34 -26.69 -13.72
C CYS A 709 -11.14 -25.43 -13.32
N ARG A 710 -11.16 -24.44 -14.21
CA ARG A 710 -11.90 -23.17 -14.02
C ARG A 710 -13.23 -23.14 -14.79
N THR A 711 -13.42 -24.06 -15.72
CA THR A 711 -14.69 -24.27 -16.45
C THR A 711 -15.20 -25.70 -16.32
N ARG A 712 -16.52 -25.89 -16.51
CA ARG A 712 -17.14 -27.21 -16.58
C ARG A 712 -16.55 -28.10 -17.67
N ALA A 713 -16.26 -27.54 -18.86
CA ALA A 713 -15.73 -28.30 -19.98
C ALA A 713 -14.31 -28.84 -19.70
N GLN A 714 -13.47 -28.07 -18.99
CA GLN A 714 -12.18 -28.56 -18.50
C GLN A 714 -12.37 -29.72 -17.48
N ALA A 715 -13.33 -29.61 -16.56
CA ALA A 715 -13.61 -30.66 -15.58
C ALA A 715 -14.14 -31.96 -16.23
N GLU A 716 -15.02 -31.85 -17.24
CA GLU A 716 -15.50 -33.01 -18.01
C GLU A 716 -14.35 -33.70 -18.77
N ALA A 717 -13.46 -32.93 -19.42
CA ALA A 717 -12.27 -33.48 -20.07
C ALA A 717 -11.26 -34.10 -19.09
N ALA A 718 -11.15 -33.58 -17.85
CA ALA A 718 -10.33 -34.13 -16.77
C ALA A 718 -10.92 -35.43 -16.17
N ILE A 719 -12.25 -35.58 -16.15
CA ILE A 719 -12.91 -36.84 -15.78
C ILE A 719 -12.54 -37.94 -16.79
N GLU A 720 -12.55 -37.64 -18.08
CA GLU A 720 -12.16 -38.58 -19.15
C GLU A 720 -10.65 -38.94 -19.17
N ALA A 721 -9.81 -38.31 -18.34
CA ALA A 721 -8.39 -38.63 -18.21
C ALA A 721 -8.16 -39.80 -17.23
N ALA A 722 -7.53 -40.89 -17.68
CA ALA A 722 -7.21 -42.04 -16.84
C ALA A 722 -5.93 -41.80 -16.01
N GLY A 723 -5.91 -42.21 -14.74
CA GLY A 723 -4.76 -42.03 -13.83
C GLY A 723 -4.67 -40.64 -13.16
N PHE A 724 -5.79 -39.90 -13.12
CA PHE A 724 -5.88 -38.58 -12.47
C PHE A 724 -7.12 -38.57 -11.57
N ASP A 725 -6.94 -38.93 -10.30
CA ASP A 725 -8.04 -39.25 -9.38
C ASP A 725 -8.52 -38.04 -8.55
N GLU A 726 -7.88 -36.88 -8.71
CA GLU A 726 -8.17 -35.65 -7.95
C GLU A 726 -8.38 -34.45 -8.89
N ILE A 727 -9.58 -33.87 -8.86
CA ILE A 727 -9.97 -32.72 -9.67
C ILE A 727 -10.36 -31.57 -8.75
N VAL A 728 -9.66 -30.45 -8.89
CA VAL A 728 -9.88 -29.21 -8.16
C VAL A 728 -10.75 -28.27 -9.00
N LEU A 729 -11.78 -27.68 -8.39
CA LEU A 729 -12.75 -26.83 -9.05
C LEU A 729 -12.62 -25.38 -8.55
N ASP A 730 -12.25 -24.47 -9.44
CA ASP A 730 -12.03 -23.04 -9.17
C ASP A 730 -12.96 -22.17 -10.03
N PHE A 731 -14.26 -22.44 -9.95
CA PHE A 731 -15.29 -21.69 -10.68
C PHE A 731 -15.52 -20.35 -9.97
N LEU A 732 -14.87 -19.28 -10.44
CA LEU A 732 -14.81 -17.98 -9.76
C LEU A 732 -16.19 -17.31 -9.57
N GLU A 733 -17.14 -17.55 -10.49
CA GLU A 733 -18.55 -17.11 -10.39
C GLU A 733 -19.47 -18.14 -9.70
N VAL A 734 -18.90 -19.24 -9.18
CA VAL A 734 -19.55 -20.41 -8.55
C VAL A 734 -20.72 -21.08 -9.30
N HIS A 735 -21.09 -20.60 -10.48
CA HIS A 735 -22.24 -21.08 -11.23
C HIS A 735 -22.04 -22.54 -11.67
N GLY A 736 -22.94 -23.42 -11.24
CA GLY A 736 -22.85 -24.85 -11.52
C GLY A 736 -21.76 -25.59 -10.73
N LEU A 737 -21.04 -24.95 -9.80
CA LEU A 737 -19.97 -25.57 -9.02
C LEU A 737 -20.43 -26.83 -8.27
N ALA A 738 -21.58 -26.78 -7.59
CA ALA A 738 -22.17 -27.95 -6.93
C ALA A 738 -22.49 -29.11 -7.90
N LYS A 739 -22.81 -28.82 -9.16
CA LYS A 739 -23.02 -29.85 -10.19
C LYS A 739 -21.70 -30.43 -10.68
N ALA A 740 -20.65 -29.63 -10.76
CA ALA A 740 -19.30 -30.08 -11.10
C ALA A 740 -18.70 -30.96 -9.98
N VAL A 741 -18.89 -30.60 -8.70
CA VAL A 741 -18.53 -31.46 -7.55
C VAL A 741 -19.20 -32.83 -7.68
N LYS A 742 -20.53 -32.85 -7.87
CA LYS A 742 -21.27 -34.11 -8.00
C LYS A 742 -20.83 -34.92 -9.22
N LEU A 743 -20.61 -34.27 -10.37
CA LEU A 743 -20.12 -34.89 -11.62
C LEU A 743 -18.74 -35.57 -11.44
N VAL A 744 -17.83 -34.95 -10.68
CA VAL A 744 -16.51 -35.54 -10.36
C VAL A 744 -16.65 -36.75 -9.44
N GLN A 745 -17.46 -36.64 -8.37
CA GLN A 745 -17.73 -37.75 -7.44
C GLN A 745 -18.47 -38.92 -8.11
N ASP A 746 -19.44 -38.65 -8.98
CA ASP A 746 -20.23 -39.67 -9.69
C ASP A 746 -19.37 -40.44 -10.71
N ALA A 747 -18.24 -39.87 -11.13
CA ALA A 747 -17.19 -40.53 -11.91
C ALA A 747 -16.17 -41.30 -11.04
N GLY A 748 -16.36 -41.36 -9.72
CA GLY A 748 -15.46 -42.04 -8.78
C GLY A 748 -14.17 -41.28 -8.45
N LYS A 749 -14.09 -39.98 -8.75
CA LYS A 749 -12.92 -39.14 -8.51
C LYS A 749 -13.13 -38.20 -7.31
N THR A 750 -12.02 -37.78 -6.70
CA THR A 750 -12.01 -36.82 -5.58
C THR A 750 -12.29 -35.41 -6.09
N ALA A 751 -13.39 -34.81 -5.62
CA ALA A 751 -13.78 -33.43 -5.90
C ALA A 751 -13.24 -32.49 -4.81
N VAL A 752 -12.29 -31.65 -5.19
CA VAL A 752 -11.73 -30.58 -4.33
C VAL A 752 -12.28 -29.24 -4.79
N VAL A 753 -12.62 -28.33 -3.87
CA VAL A 753 -13.10 -26.98 -4.24
C VAL A 753 -12.15 -25.89 -3.76
N ALA A 754 -11.79 -24.96 -4.66
CA ALA A 754 -10.99 -23.81 -4.35
C ALA A 754 -11.81 -22.68 -3.70
N THR A 755 -11.46 -22.35 -2.47
CA THR A 755 -12.09 -21.28 -1.66
C THR A 755 -11.61 -19.88 -2.09
N PRO A 756 -12.19 -18.76 -1.62
CA PRO A 756 -11.73 -17.41 -2.01
C PRO A 756 -10.34 -17.07 -1.44
N ARG A 757 -9.50 -16.38 -2.22
CA ARG A 757 -8.19 -15.86 -1.77
C ARG A 757 -8.30 -14.70 -0.77
N VAL A 758 -9.42 -13.99 -0.80
CA VAL A 758 -9.75 -12.86 0.08
C VAL A 758 -11.16 -13.07 0.61
N LEU A 759 -11.36 -12.71 1.88
CA LEU A 759 -12.68 -12.52 2.47
C LEU A 759 -12.71 -11.12 3.09
N LYS A 760 -13.73 -10.33 2.73
CA LYS A 760 -14.05 -9.04 3.34
C LYS A 760 -15.15 -9.24 4.40
N PRO A 761 -15.42 -8.25 5.27
CA PRO A 761 -16.58 -8.32 6.15
C PRO A 761 -17.89 -8.41 5.35
N GLU A 762 -18.92 -9.01 5.94
CA GLU A 762 -20.16 -9.45 5.27
C GLU A 762 -19.99 -10.70 4.37
N GLU A 763 -18.75 -11.12 4.06
CA GLU A 763 -18.46 -12.37 3.34
C GLU A 763 -18.09 -13.55 4.28
N GLU A 764 -18.06 -13.35 5.61
CA GLU A 764 -17.56 -14.35 6.56
C GLU A 764 -18.35 -15.65 6.51
N GLN A 765 -19.64 -15.58 6.20
CA GLN A 765 -20.52 -16.75 6.12
C GLN A 765 -20.30 -17.63 4.88
N LEU A 766 -19.39 -17.26 3.95
CA LEU A 766 -19.12 -18.07 2.76
C LEU A 766 -18.60 -19.49 3.09
N TRP A 767 -18.02 -19.73 4.27
CA TRP A 767 -17.68 -21.11 4.68
C TRP A 767 -18.89 -22.05 4.63
N ARG A 768 -20.11 -21.56 4.95
CA ARG A 768 -21.35 -22.33 4.85
C ARG A 768 -21.62 -22.76 3.42
N PHE A 769 -21.40 -21.87 2.44
CA PHE A 769 -21.56 -22.23 1.04
C PHE A 769 -20.58 -23.35 0.65
N TYR A 770 -19.30 -23.22 1.02
CA TYR A 770 -18.28 -24.21 0.65
C TYR A 770 -18.46 -25.58 1.33
N LEU A 771 -18.89 -25.64 2.60
CA LEU A 771 -19.25 -26.92 3.25
C LEU A 771 -20.49 -27.55 2.60
N ASN A 772 -21.54 -26.75 2.33
CA ASN A 772 -22.78 -27.23 1.67
C ASN A 772 -22.61 -27.66 0.20
N LEU A 773 -21.41 -27.52 -0.40
CA LEU A 773 -21.12 -28.14 -1.69
C LEU A 773 -20.95 -29.66 -1.59
N GLY A 774 -20.68 -30.20 -0.40
CA GLY A 774 -20.44 -31.64 -0.20
C GLY A 774 -19.18 -32.14 -0.94
N ALA A 775 -18.18 -31.27 -1.11
CA ALA A 775 -16.89 -31.61 -1.71
C ALA A 775 -16.05 -32.46 -0.74
N ASP A 776 -15.30 -33.41 -1.27
CA ASP A 776 -14.50 -34.35 -0.47
C ASP A 776 -13.35 -33.63 0.27
N ALA A 777 -13.00 -32.42 -0.20
CA ALA A 777 -12.01 -31.55 0.42
C ALA A 777 -12.09 -30.08 -0.06
N LEU A 778 -11.46 -29.18 0.69
CA LEU A 778 -11.29 -27.77 0.33
C LEU A 778 -9.82 -27.41 0.09
N LEU A 779 -9.56 -26.64 -0.98
CA LEU A 779 -8.31 -25.92 -1.18
C LEU A 779 -8.45 -24.51 -0.57
N VAL A 780 -7.80 -24.31 0.58
CA VAL A 780 -7.94 -23.15 1.46
C VAL A 780 -6.96 -22.06 1.08
N ARG A 781 -7.49 -20.93 0.61
CA ARG A 781 -6.72 -19.82 0.01
C ARG A 781 -6.65 -18.54 0.85
N SER A 782 -7.23 -18.56 2.06
CA SER A 782 -7.26 -17.42 3.00
C SER A 782 -7.01 -17.91 4.42
N ALA A 783 -6.10 -17.24 5.15
CA ALA A 783 -5.75 -17.60 6.52
C ALA A 783 -6.91 -17.37 7.53
N GLY A 784 -7.77 -16.37 7.27
CA GLY A 784 -8.98 -16.15 8.06
C GLY A 784 -10.02 -17.25 7.84
N LEU A 785 -10.17 -17.72 6.60
CA LEU A 785 -11.02 -18.87 6.31
C LEU A 785 -10.45 -20.15 6.93
N LEU A 786 -9.13 -20.36 6.88
CA LEU A 786 -8.46 -21.48 7.53
C LEU A 786 -8.78 -21.49 9.03
N ARG A 787 -8.52 -20.41 9.78
CA ARG A 787 -8.85 -20.31 11.20
C ARG A 787 -10.32 -20.63 11.48
N THR A 788 -11.24 -20.16 10.65
CA THR A 788 -12.68 -20.43 10.78
C THR A 788 -13.02 -21.92 10.58
N LEU A 789 -12.44 -22.58 9.57
CA LEU A 789 -12.63 -24.01 9.34
C LEU A 789 -11.99 -24.85 10.45
N LEU A 790 -10.88 -24.38 11.04
CA LEU A 790 -10.28 -24.98 12.22
C LEU A 790 -11.18 -24.83 13.46
N ASP A 791 -11.72 -23.64 13.72
CA ASP A 791 -12.66 -23.40 14.85
C ASP A 791 -13.87 -24.35 14.80
N LEU A 792 -14.46 -24.53 13.62
CA LEU A 792 -15.62 -25.39 13.40
C LEU A 792 -15.29 -26.88 13.59
N ARG A 793 -14.09 -27.30 13.15
CA ARG A 793 -13.59 -28.68 13.31
C ARG A 793 -13.18 -28.99 14.75
N GLU A 794 -12.49 -28.07 15.42
CA GLU A 794 -12.04 -28.18 16.82
C GLU A 794 -13.22 -28.19 17.80
N SER A 795 -14.30 -27.45 17.50
CA SER A 795 -15.54 -27.46 18.29
C SER A 795 -16.50 -28.60 17.95
N GLY A 796 -16.28 -29.33 16.85
CA GLY A 796 -17.21 -30.35 16.33
C GLY A 796 -18.57 -29.78 15.92
N SER A 797 -18.65 -28.50 15.54
CA SER A 797 -19.91 -27.80 15.24
C SER A 797 -20.43 -28.08 13.83
N GLU A 798 -19.53 -28.40 12.89
CA GLU A 798 -19.82 -28.70 11.49
C GLU A 798 -18.88 -29.83 11.03
N ASP A 799 -19.30 -30.62 10.05
CA ASP A 799 -18.43 -31.62 9.41
C ASP A 799 -17.50 -30.92 8.40
N VAL A 800 -16.23 -30.77 8.76
CA VAL A 800 -15.22 -30.05 7.97
C VAL A 800 -14.35 -31.08 7.23
N PRO A 801 -14.40 -31.14 5.89
CA PRO A 801 -13.67 -32.13 5.11
C PRO A 801 -12.15 -31.85 5.09
N SER A 802 -11.39 -32.72 4.41
CA SER A 802 -9.93 -32.58 4.26
C SER A 802 -9.53 -31.19 3.75
N LEU A 803 -8.44 -30.65 4.30
CA LEU A 803 -7.99 -29.28 4.03
C LEU A 803 -6.60 -29.28 3.36
N ARG A 804 -6.53 -28.79 2.12
CA ARG A 804 -5.27 -28.48 1.43
C ARG A 804 -5.01 -26.98 1.56
N GLY A 805 -3.83 -26.56 2.02
CA GLY A 805 -3.42 -25.14 2.00
C GLY A 805 -2.82 -24.77 0.65
N ASP A 806 -3.09 -23.54 0.19
CA ASP A 806 -2.67 -23.06 -1.12
C ASP A 806 -1.50 -22.06 -1.07
N PHE A 807 -0.85 -21.79 -2.21
CA PHE A 807 0.29 -20.87 -2.35
C PHE A 807 0.01 -19.48 -1.76
N SER A 808 -1.25 -19.07 -1.79
CA SER A 808 -1.78 -17.79 -1.30
C SER A 808 -1.73 -17.63 0.23
N LEU A 809 -1.54 -18.73 0.98
CA LEU A 809 -1.19 -18.72 2.41
C LEU A 809 0.26 -18.27 2.67
N ASN A 810 1.07 -18.06 1.63
CA ASN A 810 2.41 -17.46 1.70
C ASN A 810 3.44 -18.25 2.54
N ALA A 811 3.33 -19.59 2.56
CA ALA A 811 4.35 -20.46 3.16
C ALA A 811 5.66 -20.43 2.35
N ALA A 812 6.74 -19.93 2.95
CA ALA A 812 8.03 -19.66 2.29
C ALA A 812 9.27 -20.30 2.94
N ASN A 813 9.11 -20.94 4.10
CA ASN A 813 10.18 -21.63 4.84
C ASN A 813 9.63 -22.78 5.69
N SER A 814 10.50 -23.66 6.16
CA SER A 814 10.17 -24.83 6.97
C SER A 814 9.38 -24.50 8.24
N ILE A 815 9.71 -23.42 8.95
CA ILE A 815 9.04 -23.02 10.20
C ILE A 815 7.58 -22.59 9.95
N GLY A 816 7.33 -21.91 8.83
CA GLY A 816 5.99 -21.50 8.39
C GLY A 816 5.17 -22.65 7.79
N ALA A 817 5.81 -23.53 7.01
CA ALA A 817 5.17 -24.73 6.47
C ALA A 817 4.78 -25.72 7.58
N ASP A 818 5.68 -25.93 8.55
CA ASP A 818 5.42 -26.69 9.79
C ASP A 818 4.20 -26.15 10.56
N LEU A 819 4.10 -24.83 10.72
CA LEU A 819 2.97 -24.19 11.40
C LEU A 819 1.64 -24.52 10.71
N PHE A 820 1.57 -24.39 9.39
CA PHE A 820 0.36 -24.66 8.61
C PHE A 820 0.02 -26.17 8.55
N LEU A 821 1.02 -27.05 8.41
CA LEU A 821 0.79 -28.50 8.45
C LEU A 821 0.33 -28.96 9.85
N ARG A 822 0.95 -28.46 10.93
CA ARG A 822 0.56 -28.81 12.32
C ARG A 822 -0.76 -28.19 12.76
N SER A 823 -1.26 -27.15 12.09
CA SER A 823 -2.66 -26.71 12.27
C SER A 823 -3.69 -27.68 11.65
N GLY A 824 -3.24 -28.80 11.07
CA GLY A 824 -4.11 -29.83 10.50
C GLY A 824 -4.56 -29.53 9.08
N LEU A 825 -3.61 -29.13 8.22
CA LEU A 825 -3.72 -29.28 6.77
C LEU A 825 -3.11 -30.63 6.37
N ASP A 826 -3.78 -31.32 5.44
CA ASP A 826 -3.34 -32.62 4.94
C ASP A 826 -2.29 -32.48 3.82
N ARG A 827 -2.35 -31.37 3.07
CA ARG A 827 -1.39 -31.00 2.01
C ARG A 827 -1.16 -29.48 2.01
N LEU A 828 0.00 -29.02 1.56
CA LEU A 828 0.35 -27.59 1.47
C LEU A 828 1.08 -27.27 0.17
N THR A 829 0.54 -26.34 -0.62
CA THR A 829 1.24 -25.72 -1.75
C THR A 829 2.11 -24.55 -1.25
N PRO A 830 3.44 -24.54 -1.46
CA PRO A 830 4.30 -23.40 -1.12
C PRO A 830 4.01 -22.16 -1.98
N THR A 831 4.49 -20.98 -1.55
CA THR A 831 4.35 -19.74 -2.33
C THR A 831 5.03 -19.83 -3.71
N HIS A 832 4.46 -19.15 -4.71
CA HIS A 832 5.12 -18.95 -6.01
C HIS A 832 6.40 -18.09 -5.93
N ASP A 833 6.64 -17.38 -4.81
CA ASP A 833 7.90 -16.63 -4.60
C ASP A 833 9.12 -17.57 -4.43
N LEU A 834 8.92 -18.88 -4.22
CA LEU A 834 9.99 -19.88 -4.14
C LEU A 834 10.30 -20.46 -5.53
N ASN A 835 11.57 -20.50 -5.92
CA ASN A 835 12.00 -21.24 -7.12
C ASN A 835 12.11 -22.76 -6.86
N ALA A 836 12.33 -23.56 -7.90
CA ALA A 836 12.32 -25.03 -7.79
C ALA A 836 13.41 -25.57 -6.84
N GLU A 837 14.57 -24.95 -6.77
CA GLU A 837 15.67 -25.36 -5.87
C GLU A 837 15.35 -25.01 -4.41
N GLN A 838 14.67 -23.88 -4.17
CA GLN A 838 14.19 -23.52 -2.84
C GLN A 838 13.01 -24.39 -2.38
N GLN A 839 12.12 -24.81 -3.30
CA GLN A 839 11.08 -25.81 -3.01
C GLN A 839 11.68 -27.19 -2.69
N ARG A 840 12.77 -27.59 -3.38
CA ARG A 840 13.56 -28.78 -3.03
C ARG A 840 14.15 -28.68 -1.62
N ALA A 841 14.79 -27.55 -1.30
CA ALA A 841 15.38 -27.30 0.01
C ALA A 841 14.33 -27.28 1.15
N LEU A 842 13.13 -26.75 0.88
CA LEU A 842 12.00 -26.77 1.82
C LEU A 842 11.54 -28.21 2.12
N ALA A 843 11.40 -29.06 1.11
CA ALA A 843 11.08 -30.47 1.30
C ALA A 843 12.16 -31.20 2.14
N GLU A 844 13.44 -30.97 1.84
CA GLU A 844 14.57 -31.53 2.59
C GLU A 844 14.75 -30.93 4.00
N ALA A 845 14.14 -29.78 4.28
CA ALA A 845 14.05 -29.22 5.63
C ALA A 845 12.91 -29.86 6.43
N LEU A 846 11.76 -30.13 5.81
CA LEU A 846 10.60 -30.77 6.43
C LEU A 846 10.73 -32.29 6.60
N GLY A 847 11.68 -32.94 5.93
CA GLY A 847 11.89 -34.39 6.03
C GLY A 847 10.85 -35.23 5.29
N PRO A 848 11.00 -36.57 5.23
CA PRO A 848 10.26 -37.40 4.26
C PRO A 848 8.73 -37.34 4.36
N GLU A 849 8.18 -37.35 5.58
CA GLU A 849 6.73 -37.29 5.77
C GLU A 849 6.19 -35.86 5.46
N GLY A 850 6.96 -34.82 5.79
CA GLY A 850 6.60 -33.43 5.52
C GLY A 850 6.70 -33.08 4.02
N ALA A 851 7.73 -33.59 3.34
CA ALA A 851 7.89 -33.52 1.90
C ALA A 851 6.70 -34.18 1.15
N SER A 852 6.23 -35.34 1.63
CA SER A 852 5.06 -36.02 1.03
C SER A 852 3.74 -35.24 1.21
N LYS A 853 3.70 -34.23 2.08
CA LYS A 853 2.54 -33.32 2.26
C LYS A 853 2.70 -32.01 1.46
N LEU A 854 3.81 -31.80 0.76
CA LEU A 854 3.94 -30.65 -0.14
C LEU A 854 3.28 -30.93 -1.50
N GLU A 855 2.73 -29.88 -2.09
CA GLU A 855 2.23 -29.89 -3.48
C GLU A 855 2.95 -28.85 -4.32
N VAL A 856 3.41 -29.22 -5.53
CA VAL A 856 4.04 -28.28 -6.45
C VAL A 856 3.18 -28.08 -7.70
N ILE A 857 2.88 -26.82 -8.01
CA ILE A 857 2.16 -26.46 -9.24
C ILE A 857 3.14 -26.49 -10.42
N VAL A 858 3.01 -27.54 -11.25
CA VAL A 858 3.91 -27.82 -12.39
C VAL A 858 3.39 -27.29 -13.72
N HIS A 859 2.13 -26.85 -13.78
CA HIS A 859 1.58 -26.10 -14.91
C HIS A 859 0.67 -25.00 -14.39
N GLN A 860 0.81 -23.78 -14.90
CA GLN A 860 -0.09 -22.66 -14.58
C GLN A 860 0.16 -21.44 -15.47
N HIS A 861 -0.87 -20.67 -15.78
CA HIS A 861 -0.71 -19.24 -16.04
C HIS A 861 -0.66 -18.51 -14.68
N LEU A 862 0.44 -17.83 -14.33
CA LEU A 862 0.57 -17.23 -12.98
C LEU A 862 -0.48 -16.12 -12.76
N PRO A 863 -1.15 -16.05 -11.59
CA PRO A 863 -2.06 -14.96 -11.24
C PRO A 863 -1.28 -13.69 -10.87
N ILE A 864 -0.80 -12.97 -11.90
CA ILE A 864 0.11 -11.84 -11.77
C ILE A 864 -0.46 -10.65 -10.97
N PHE A 865 -1.78 -10.47 -10.99
CA PHE A 865 -2.51 -9.53 -10.13
C PHE A 865 -3.81 -10.18 -9.61
N HIS A 866 -4.18 -9.91 -8.36
CA HIS A 866 -5.51 -10.15 -7.80
C HIS A 866 -5.96 -8.87 -7.09
N THR A 867 -7.08 -8.28 -7.51
CA THR A 867 -7.34 -6.83 -7.38
C THR A 867 -8.81 -6.53 -7.08
N GLU A 868 -9.05 -5.67 -6.09
CA GLU A 868 -10.37 -5.06 -5.80
C GLU A 868 -10.81 -4.09 -6.91
N HIS A 869 -9.90 -3.58 -7.76
CA HIS A 869 -10.29 -2.82 -8.95
C HIS A 869 -10.86 -3.76 -10.01
N CYS A 870 -12.16 -3.60 -10.30
CA CYS A 870 -12.84 -4.31 -11.37
C CYS A 870 -12.67 -3.57 -12.72
N VAL A 871 -11.84 -4.15 -13.60
CA VAL A 871 -11.51 -3.63 -14.94
C VAL A 871 -12.75 -3.64 -15.83
N PHE A 872 -13.54 -4.72 -15.78
CA PHE A 872 -14.84 -4.84 -16.44
C PHE A 872 -15.75 -3.65 -16.09
N CYS A 873 -15.97 -3.38 -14.80
CA CYS A 873 -16.83 -2.28 -14.38
C CYS A 873 -16.30 -0.93 -14.84
N ARG A 874 -15.01 -0.63 -14.62
CA ARG A 874 -14.40 0.67 -14.97
C ARG A 874 -14.46 1.00 -16.47
N PHE A 875 -14.19 0.03 -17.34
CA PHE A 875 -14.01 0.29 -18.77
C PHE A 875 -15.15 -0.22 -19.66
N MET A 876 -16.07 -1.03 -19.14
CA MET A 876 -17.20 -1.60 -19.91
C MET A 876 -18.58 -1.20 -19.36
N SER A 877 -18.63 -0.34 -18.33
CA SER A 877 -19.87 0.24 -17.79
C SER A 877 -19.66 1.67 -17.27
N ASP A 878 -20.74 2.41 -17.08
CA ASP A 878 -20.72 3.71 -16.37
C ASP A 878 -20.94 3.54 -14.84
N GLY A 879 -21.29 2.33 -14.38
CA GLY A 879 -21.50 2.00 -12.98
C GLY A 879 -20.20 2.03 -12.16
N ASN A 880 -20.30 2.15 -10.85
CA ASN A 880 -19.16 2.19 -9.95
C ASN A 880 -18.82 0.86 -9.27
N SER A 881 -19.78 -0.07 -9.18
CA SER A 881 -19.70 -1.30 -8.40
C SER A 881 -20.48 -2.46 -9.04
N PHE A 882 -20.47 -3.63 -8.41
CA PHE A 882 -21.32 -4.76 -8.82
C PHE A 882 -22.84 -4.46 -8.81
N LYS A 883 -23.28 -3.41 -8.10
CA LYS A 883 -24.69 -3.06 -7.93
C LYS A 883 -25.27 -2.31 -9.13
N ASP A 884 -24.40 -1.76 -9.97
CA ASP A 884 -24.74 -0.78 -11.01
C ASP A 884 -23.94 -0.95 -12.32
N CYS A 885 -22.98 -1.89 -12.41
CA CYS A 885 -22.18 -2.13 -13.62
C CYS A 885 -22.91 -2.92 -14.73
N GLY A 886 -24.01 -3.61 -14.44
CA GLY A 886 -24.72 -4.45 -15.41
C GLY A 886 -24.02 -5.78 -15.75
N HIS A 887 -23.06 -6.21 -14.93
CA HIS A 887 -22.36 -7.51 -15.00
C HIS A 887 -21.78 -7.90 -16.38
N PRO A 888 -20.99 -7.05 -17.07
CA PRO A 888 -20.40 -7.39 -18.36
C PRO A 888 -19.51 -8.65 -18.33
N CYS A 889 -18.91 -9.00 -17.19
CA CYS A 889 -18.12 -10.22 -17.01
C CYS A 889 -18.91 -11.52 -17.28
N GLU A 890 -20.22 -11.57 -16.97
CA GLU A 890 -21.08 -12.75 -17.22
C GLU A 890 -21.28 -13.04 -18.72
N SER A 891 -20.83 -12.16 -19.62
CA SER A 891 -21.16 -12.21 -21.06
C SER A 891 -20.03 -11.77 -22.00
N LYS A 892 -18.83 -11.50 -21.47
CA LYS A 892 -17.69 -10.97 -22.24
C LYS A 892 -16.36 -11.56 -21.80
N SER A 893 -15.56 -11.96 -22.78
CA SER A 893 -14.14 -12.27 -22.55
C SER A 893 -13.34 -10.98 -22.50
N LEU A 894 -12.37 -10.89 -21.59
CA LEU A 894 -11.55 -9.70 -21.38
C LEU A 894 -10.08 -10.09 -21.18
N HIS A 895 -9.21 -9.56 -22.03
CA HIS A 895 -7.75 -9.68 -21.90
C HIS A 895 -7.11 -8.29 -21.87
N LEU A 896 -6.01 -8.15 -21.15
CA LEU A 896 -5.16 -6.96 -21.17
C LEU A 896 -3.95 -7.25 -22.07
N ARG A 897 -3.84 -6.53 -23.19
CA ARG A 897 -2.71 -6.69 -24.12
C ARG A 897 -1.53 -5.83 -23.69
N ASP A 898 -0.36 -6.42 -23.46
CA ASP A 898 0.84 -5.67 -23.05
C ASP A 898 1.59 -5.01 -24.23
N ASP A 899 2.71 -4.34 -23.92
CA ASP A 899 3.56 -3.64 -24.91
C ASP A 899 4.36 -4.58 -25.84
N ARG A 900 4.23 -5.91 -25.65
CA ARG A 900 4.80 -6.97 -26.49
C ARG A 900 3.73 -7.69 -27.32
N GLY A 901 2.44 -7.37 -27.07
CA GLY A 901 1.30 -7.96 -27.75
C GLY A 901 0.75 -9.24 -27.11
N ALA A 902 1.23 -9.62 -25.92
CA ALA A 902 0.73 -10.79 -25.21
C ALA A 902 -0.56 -10.47 -24.45
N ASP A 903 -1.51 -11.41 -24.42
CA ASP A 903 -2.88 -11.22 -23.95
C ASP A 903 -3.10 -11.84 -22.58
N HIS A 904 -3.18 -11.01 -21.55
CA HIS A 904 -3.29 -11.44 -20.16
C HIS A 904 -4.77 -11.51 -19.75
N LEU A 905 -5.32 -12.72 -19.63
CA LEU A 905 -6.74 -12.96 -19.30
C LEU A 905 -7.14 -12.29 -17.97
N VAL A 906 -8.31 -11.65 -17.95
CA VAL A 906 -8.92 -11.07 -16.76
C VAL A 906 -10.22 -11.81 -16.42
N LEU A 907 -10.27 -12.45 -15.25
CA LEU A 907 -11.50 -13.06 -14.71
C LEU A 907 -11.96 -12.31 -13.46
N ALA A 908 -13.28 -12.23 -13.24
CA ALA A 908 -13.87 -11.73 -12.00
C ALA A 908 -14.29 -12.90 -11.08
N ASP A 909 -14.25 -12.70 -9.76
CA ASP A 909 -14.89 -13.59 -8.78
C ASP A 909 -16.25 -13.04 -8.29
N MET A 910 -16.94 -13.81 -7.44
CA MET A 910 -18.24 -13.41 -6.85
C MET A 910 -18.22 -12.10 -6.05
N GLY A 911 -17.06 -11.65 -5.55
CA GLY A 911 -16.89 -10.34 -4.94
C GLY A 911 -16.57 -9.23 -5.96
N CYS A 912 -16.67 -9.53 -7.26
CA CYS A 912 -16.19 -8.73 -8.39
C CYS A 912 -14.68 -8.41 -8.36
N ARG A 913 -13.89 -9.11 -7.53
CA ARG A 913 -12.43 -8.96 -7.51
C ARG A 913 -11.86 -9.57 -8.78
N ASN A 914 -11.03 -8.82 -9.48
CA ASN A 914 -10.45 -9.25 -10.75
C ASN A 914 -9.15 -10.01 -10.50
N THR A 915 -8.89 -11.06 -11.27
CA THR A 915 -7.60 -11.74 -11.35
C THR A 915 -7.09 -11.63 -12.77
N VAL A 916 -5.88 -11.11 -12.91
CA VAL A 916 -5.16 -11.08 -14.19
C VAL A 916 -4.16 -12.22 -14.20
N PHE A 917 -4.23 -13.07 -15.21
CA PHE A 917 -3.34 -14.22 -15.41
C PHE A 917 -2.30 -13.92 -16.49
N ASN A 918 -1.08 -14.41 -16.30
CA ASN A 918 0.01 -14.22 -17.26
C ASN A 918 -0.32 -14.87 -18.61
N ALA A 919 -0.19 -14.16 -19.73
CA ALA A 919 -0.42 -14.71 -21.06
C ALA A 919 0.38 -16.00 -21.37
N GLN A 920 1.60 -16.11 -20.86
CA GLN A 920 2.47 -17.28 -21.04
C GLN A 920 2.37 -18.24 -19.83
N ALA A 921 2.16 -19.53 -20.10
CA ALA A 921 2.14 -20.55 -19.06
C ALA A 921 3.55 -20.88 -18.53
N GLN A 922 3.62 -21.18 -17.24
CA GLN A 922 4.75 -21.84 -16.59
C GLN A 922 4.67 -23.36 -16.82
N THR A 923 5.83 -24.00 -16.98
CA THR A 923 5.97 -25.45 -16.93
C THR A 923 7.11 -25.89 -16.01
N GLY A 924 6.86 -26.94 -15.24
CA GLY A 924 7.77 -27.59 -14.32
C GLY A 924 8.34 -28.93 -14.80
N VAL A 925 8.17 -29.30 -16.07
CA VAL A 925 8.57 -30.64 -16.60
C VAL A 925 10.05 -30.98 -16.34
N ASP A 926 10.94 -29.99 -16.38
CA ASP A 926 12.37 -30.18 -16.10
C ASP A 926 12.66 -30.54 -14.63
N PHE A 927 11.75 -30.24 -13.71
CA PHE A 927 11.95 -30.32 -12.25
C PHE A 927 11.25 -31.51 -11.59
N LEU A 928 10.28 -32.16 -12.26
CA LEU A 928 9.50 -33.29 -11.70
C LEU A 928 10.37 -34.36 -11.02
N LYS A 929 11.46 -34.79 -11.66
CA LYS A 929 12.37 -35.83 -11.13
C LYS A 929 13.17 -35.36 -9.91
N MET A 930 13.45 -34.05 -9.82
CA MET A 930 14.13 -33.44 -8.68
C MET A 930 13.20 -33.35 -7.47
N PHE A 931 11.93 -32.98 -7.68
CA PHE A 931 10.91 -32.95 -6.65
C PHE A 931 10.60 -34.35 -6.10
N LEU A 932 10.43 -35.35 -6.97
CA LEU A 932 10.26 -36.75 -6.56
C LEU A 932 11.46 -37.26 -5.74
N ALA A 933 12.70 -36.95 -6.15
CA ALA A 933 13.90 -37.34 -5.40
C ALA A 933 13.95 -36.72 -3.98
N ALA A 934 13.42 -35.51 -3.81
CA ALA A 934 13.27 -34.82 -2.52
C ALA A 934 12.04 -35.28 -1.70
N GLY A 935 11.24 -36.21 -2.21
CA GLY A 935 10.06 -36.77 -1.51
C GLY A 935 8.75 -36.02 -1.74
N ILE A 936 8.72 -35.03 -2.66
CA ILE A 936 7.47 -34.39 -3.09
C ILE A 936 6.78 -35.31 -4.10
N THR A 937 5.63 -35.87 -3.71
CA THR A 937 4.85 -36.81 -4.53
C THR A 937 3.61 -36.18 -5.17
N HIS A 938 3.15 -35.02 -4.70
CA HIS A 938 1.96 -34.35 -5.24
C HIS A 938 2.31 -33.18 -6.17
N PHE A 939 1.69 -33.18 -7.36
CA PHE A 939 1.85 -32.15 -8.37
C PHE A 939 0.49 -31.65 -8.86
N ARG A 940 0.35 -30.35 -9.09
CA ARG A 940 -0.88 -29.74 -9.60
C ARG A 940 -0.70 -29.14 -10.99
N VAL A 941 -1.61 -29.45 -11.90
CA VAL A 941 -1.76 -28.84 -13.23
C VAL A 941 -2.91 -27.85 -13.15
N GLU A 942 -2.66 -26.55 -13.23
CA GLU A 942 -3.70 -25.53 -13.27
C GLU A 942 -4.01 -25.08 -14.68
N LEU A 943 -5.30 -25.15 -15.03
CA LEU A 943 -5.85 -24.65 -16.28
C LEU A 943 -6.46 -23.27 -16.05
N VAL A 944 -6.33 -22.38 -17.03
CA VAL A 944 -6.86 -21.03 -17.06
C VAL A 944 -7.59 -20.81 -18.38
N ASP A 945 -6.87 -20.55 -19.47
CA ASP A 945 -7.43 -20.20 -20.80
C ASP A 945 -7.31 -21.36 -21.80
N GLU A 946 -6.76 -22.51 -21.36
CA GLU A 946 -6.57 -23.71 -22.18
C GLU A 946 -7.92 -24.38 -22.49
N PRO A 947 -8.24 -24.64 -23.78
CA PRO A 947 -9.51 -25.22 -24.17
C PRO A 947 -9.62 -26.70 -23.78
N ALA A 948 -10.83 -27.16 -23.45
CA ALA A 948 -11.10 -28.52 -22.95
C ALA A 948 -10.50 -29.65 -23.82
N ILE A 949 -10.36 -29.43 -25.13
CA ILE A 949 -9.80 -30.42 -26.07
C ILE A 949 -8.34 -30.80 -25.78
N VAL A 950 -7.51 -29.90 -25.23
CA VAL A 950 -6.09 -30.19 -24.92
C VAL A 950 -5.85 -30.71 -23.50
N VAL A 951 -6.87 -30.71 -22.63
CA VAL A 951 -6.72 -31.01 -21.20
C VAL A 951 -6.14 -32.40 -20.95
N ARG A 952 -6.66 -33.43 -21.63
CA ARG A 952 -6.15 -34.81 -21.50
C ARG A 952 -4.70 -34.93 -21.97
N ASP A 953 -4.35 -34.26 -23.05
CA ASP A 953 -3.01 -34.31 -23.63
C ASP A 953 -1.98 -33.62 -22.71
N ILE A 954 -2.35 -32.48 -22.11
CA ILE A 954 -1.55 -31.80 -21.08
C ILE A 954 -1.29 -32.75 -19.91
N LEU A 955 -2.34 -33.37 -19.36
CA LEU A 955 -2.23 -34.28 -18.22
C LEU A 955 -1.35 -35.49 -18.55
N GLN A 956 -1.58 -36.13 -19.71
CA GLN A 956 -0.76 -37.25 -20.17
C GLN A 956 0.71 -36.86 -20.34
N VAL A 957 1.01 -35.65 -20.83
CA VAL A 957 2.38 -35.16 -20.97
C VAL A 957 3.09 -35.01 -19.62
N TYR A 958 2.42 -34.51 -18.57
CA TYR A 958 3.02 -34.47 -17.23
C TYR A 958 3.21 -35.86 -16.62
N ALA A 959 2.24 -36.77 -16.79
CA ALA A 959 2.36 -38.16 -16.33
C ALA A 959 3.47 -38.95 -17.07
N ASP A 960 3.64 -38.73 -18.36
CA ASP A 960 4.70 -39.38 -19.15
C ASP A 960 6.10 -38.84 -18.80
N VAL A 961 6.24 -37.57 -18.41
CA VAL A 961 7.51 -37.03 -17.92
C VAL A 961 7.81 -37.53 -16.50
N ALA A 962 6.81 -37.57 -15.61
CA ALA A 962 6.94 -38.07 -14.25
C ALA A 962 7.35 -39.56 -14.24
N SER A 963 6.66 -40.40 -15.02
CA SER A 963 7.00 -41.81 -15.22
C SER A 963 8.21 -42.03 -16.15
N GLY A 964 8.83 -40.97 -16.66
CA GLY A 964 10.07 -41.02 -17.45
C GLY A 964 9.93 -41.55 -18.88
N LYS A 965 8.70 -41.83 -19.36
CA LYS A 965 8.40 -42.25 -20.74
C LYS A 965 8.70 -41.16 -21.77
N LYS A 966 8.55 -39.88 -21.40
CA LYS A 966 8.77 -38.72 -22.27
C LYS A 966 9.87 -37.80 -21.70
N PRO A 967 10.82 -37.31 -22.52
CA PRO A 967 11.84 -36.39 -22.04
C PRO A 967 11.26 -34.98 -21.83
N PRO A 968 11.66 -34.25 -20.77
CA PRO A 968 11.15 -32.90 -20.48
C PRO A 968 11.27 -31.90 -21.63
N SER A 969 12.33 -31.98 -22.44
CA SER A 969 12.56 -31.11 -23.59
C SER A 969 11.54 -31.30 -24.72
N GLU A 970 11.06 -32.53 -24.94
CA GLU A 970 9.99 -32.82 -25.90
C GLU A 970 8.64 -32.36 -25.34
N ALA A 971 8.40 -32.57 -24.04
CA ALA A 971 7.21 -32.07 -23.35
C ALA A 971 7.10 -30.54 -23.44
N ALA A 972 8.16 -29.80 -23.10
CA ALA A 972 8.20 -28.34 -23.24
C ALA A 972 8.06 -27.87 -24.71
N SER A 973 8.65 -28.61 -25.65
CA SER A 973 8.48 -28.36 -27.10
C SER A 973 7.03 -28.57 -27.55
N TRP A 974 6.29 -29.50 -26.97
CA TRP A 974 4.85 -29.68 -27.25
C TRP A 974 4.00 -28.61 -26.56
N LEU A 975 4.19 -28.39 -25.25
CA LEU A 975 3.47 -27.39 -24.45
C LEU A 975 3.59 -25.98 -25.03
N SER A 976 4.76 -25.60 -25.58
CA SER A 976 4.96 -24.28 -26.19
C SER A 976 4.15 -24.01 -27.47
N LYS A 977 3.41 -25.00 -27.99
CA LYS A 977 2.53 -24.88 -29.17
C LYS A 977 1.04 -24.81 -28.81
N LEU A 978 0.69 -24.88 -27.52
CA LEU A 978 -0.71 -24.84 -27.08
C LEU A 978 -1.32 -23.45 -27.31
N PRO A 979 -2.54 -23.36 -27.86
CA PRO A 979 -3.27 -22.11 -28.00
C PRO A 979 -4.03 -21.74 -26.72
N ASP A 980 -4.15 -20.44 -26.46
CA ASP A 980 -5.18 -19.87 -25.58
C ASP A 980 -6.59 -19.97 -26.21
N ALA A 981 -7.61 -19.50 -25.49
CA ALA A 981 -8.99 -19.47 -25.99
C ALA A 981 -9.19 -18.58 -27.24
N ASN A 982 -8.25 -17.67 -27.53
CA ASN A 982 -8.23 -16.83 -28.73
C ASN A 982 -7.43 -17.46 -29.90
N GLY A 983 -6.93 -18.70 -29.76
CA GLY A 983 -6.14 -19.40 -30.78
C GLY A 983 -4.67 -19.01 -30.83
N ARG A 984 -4.14 -18.30 -29.83
CA ARG A 984 -2.77 -17.76 -29.79
C ARG A 984 -1.86 -18.62 -28.92
N ALA A 985 -0.74 -19.08 -29.47
CA ALA A 985 0.29 -19.77 -28.69
C ALA A 985 1.32 -18.78 -28.12
N HIS A 986 1.20 -18.47 -26.83
CA HIS A 986 2.15 -17.59 -26.09
C HIS A 986 3.43 -18.30 -25.64
N GLY A 987 3.57 -19.59 -25.96
CA GLY A 987 4.67 -20.45 -25.52
C GLY A 987 4.58 -20.88 -24.05
N VAL A 988 5.65 -21.49 -23.56
CA VAL A 988 5.84 -21.76 -22.12
C VAL A 988 7.21 -21.31 -21.65
N SER A 989 7.34 -21.00 -20.37
CA SER A 989 8.63 -20.77 -19.71
C SER A 989 8.70 -21.45 -18.35
N LYS A 990 9.83 -21.31 -17.66
CA LYS A 990 10.01 -21.81 -16.28
C LYS A 990 9.42 -20.87 -15.23
N GLY A 991 8.97 -19.67 -15.61
CA GLY A 991 8.32 -18.70 -14.71
C GLY A 991 9.13 -18.42 -13.44
N SER A 992 8.52 -18.67 -12.28
CA SER A 992 9.14 -18.55 -10.95
C SER A 992 9.96 -19.77 -10.53
N LEU A 993 9.73 -20.95 -11.14
CA LEU A 993 10.50 -22.17 -10.84
C LEU A 993 11.98 -22.07 -11.28
N GLU A 994 12.30 -21.13 -12.15
CA GLU A 994 13.66 -20.88 -12.63
C GLU A 994 14.53 -20.20 -11.56
N VAL A 995 15.72 -20.76 -11.29
CA VAL A 995 16.73 -20.12 -10.45
C VAL A 995 17.31 -18.90 -11.18
N LYS A 996 16.63 -17.76 -11.04
CA LYS A 996 17.12 -16.44 -11.44
C LYS A 996 17.79 -15.81 -10.23
N THR A 997 19.03 -15.34 -10.39
CA THR A 997 19.71 -14.56 -9.34
C THR A 997 18.90 -13.29 -9.07
N GLU A 998 18.42 -13.09 -7.83
CA GLU A 998 17.77 -11.83 -7.44
C GLU A 998 18.69 -10.65 -7.79
N ILE A 999 18.13 -9.57 -8.36
CA ILE A 999 18.93 -8.42 -8.77
C ILE A 999 19.54 -7.77 -7.51
N SER A 1000 20.88 -7.72 -7.45
CA SER A 1000 21.58 -7.20 -6.29
C SER A 1000 21.15 -5.76 -5.99
N ARG A 1001 21.17 -5.38 -4.71
CA ARG A 1001 20.72 -4.06 -4.26
C ARG A 1001 21.47 -2.91 -4.95
N GLY A 1002 22.71 -3.13 -5.40
CA GLY A 1002 23.51 -2.15 -6.15
C GLY A 1002 23.08 -1.97 -7.61
N ASP A 1003 22.52 -3.01 -8.25
CA ASP A 1003 22.13 -3.01 -9.66
C ASP A 1003 20.69 -2.49 -9.88
N LEU A 1004 19.92 -2.36 -8.80
CA LEU A 1004 18.57 -1.80 -8.83
C LEU A 1004 18.61 -0.29 -9.14
N ARG A 1005 17.89 0.14 -10.20
CA ARG A 1005 17.79 1.55 -10.60
C ARG A 1005 17.46 2.47 -9.41
N PRO A 1006 18.28 3.52 -9.15
CA PRO A 1006 18.13 4.40 -7.99
C PRO A 1006 16.79 5.14 -7.99
N THR A 1007 16.33 5.53 -6.80
CA THR A 1007 15.09 6.30 -6.64
C THR A 1007 15.25 7.72 -7.20
N ALA A 1008 14.14 8.36 -7.60
CA ALA A 1008 14.17 9.75 -8.02
C ALA A 1008 14.72 10.69 -6.93
N ALA A 1009 14.51 10.36 -5.65
CA ALA A 1009 15.10 11.07 -4.51
C ALA A 1009 16.64 10.92 -4.48
N ALA A 1010 17.15 9.68 -4.54
CA ALA A 1010 18.60 9.42 -4.57
C ALA A 1010 19.29 10.08 -5.78
N SER A 1011 18.66 10.02 -6.97
CA SER A 1011 19.17 10.71 -8.16
C SER A 1011 19.21 12.22 -8.01
N ARG A 1012 18.16 12.85 -7.43
CA ARG A 1012 18.16 14.29 -7.10
C ARG A 1012 19.26 14.65 -6.09
N GLU A 1013 19.47 13.82 -5.06
CA GLU A 1013 20.51 14.05 -4.05
C GLU A 1013 21.93 13.90 -4.63
N ALA A 1014 22.17 12.90 -5.47
CA ALA A 1014 23.44 12.72 -6.18
C ALA A 1014 23.74 13.92 -7.10
N THR A 1015 22.72 14.48 -7.77
CA THR A 1015 22.86 15.72 -8.56
C THR A 1015 23.16 16.93 -7.68
N LYS A 1016 22.45 17.12 -6.56
CA LYS A 1016 22.75 18.18 -5.57
C LYS A 1016 24.20 18.08 -5.05
N LYS A 1017 24.66 16.88 -4.70
CA LYS A 1017 26.04 16.61 -4.25
C LYS A 1017 27.06 16.96 -5.33
N ARG A 1018 26.88 16.49 -6.59
CA ARG A 1018 27.76 16.83 -7.72
C ARG A 1018 27.85 18.34 -7.97
N ALA A 1019 26.73 19.06 -7.89
CA ALA A 1019 26.73 20.52 -8.01
C ALA A 1019 27.55 21.19 -6.87
N SER A 1020 27.37 20.76 -5.62
CA SER A 1020 28.11 21.28 -4.47
C SER A 1020 29.63 20.99 -4.49
N THR A 1021 30.06 19.91 -5.16
CA THR A 1021 31.48 19.64 -5.39
C THR A 1021 32.07 20.48 -6.52
N ALA A 1022 31.26 20.86 -7.53
CA ALA A 1022 31.70 21.71 -8.63
C ALA A 1022 31.86 23.19 -8.22
N SER A 1023 31.24 23.63 -7.13
CA SER A 1023 31.27 25.01 -6.65
C SER A 1023 32.42 25.34 -5.69
N LYS A 1024 33.37 24.43 -5.44
CA LYS A 1024 34.61 24.74 -4.73
C LYS A 1024 35.69 25.20 -5.72
N PRO A 1025 36.11 26.48 -5.75
CA PRO A 1025 37.22 26.91 -6.58
C PRO A 1025 38.51 26.22 -6.11
N SER A 1026 39.34 25.77 -7.05
CA SER A 1026 40.66 25.27 -6.69
C SER A 1026 41.54 26.39 -6.13
N PRO A 1027 42.40 26.11 -5.13
CA PRO A 1027 43.32 27.13 -4.64
C PRO A 1027 44.30 27.51 -5.75
N ARG A 1028 44.29 28.78 -6.14
CA ARG A 1028 45.26 29.33 -7.10
C ARG A 1028 46.68 29.13 -6.56
N ARG A 1029 47.46 28.27 -7.21
CA ARG A 1029 48.92 28.26 -7.06
C ARG A 1029 49.47 29.55 -7.69
N THR A 1030 49.73 30.56 -6.88
CA THR A 1030 50.65 31.63 -7.23
C THR A 1030 52.09 31.09 -7.24
N ARG A 1031 52.90 31.60 -8.16
CA ARG A 1031 54.36 31.69 -7.96
C ARG A 1031 54.65 32.94 -7.14
#